data_AF-A0AAX2J0C6-F1
#
_entry.id   AF-A0AAX2J0C6-F1
#
_cell.length_a   1.000
_cell.length_b   1.000
_cell.length_c   1.000
_cell.angle_alpha   90.00
_cell.angle_beta   90.00
_cell.angle_gamma   90.00
#
_symmetry.space_group_name_H-M   'P 1'
#
loop_
_entity.id
_entity.type
_entity.pdbx_description
1 polymer ?
#
loop_
_entity_poly.entity_id
_entity_poly.type
_entity_poly.pdbx_seq_one_letter_code
_entity_poly.pdbx_strand_id
1 'polypeptide(L)'
;MKRILQTNFIVELKQRQKIPFLILMLLIIIFIWYKVLHYASMSKYTTMNIKNIPIKPQKIPYYLFLLLLTTGASLILGFLSFGGMYALLPALPLAFAGFVLSVAYEGEIYLQNIKGALNKLFKFNYLKNYLAKEYLLTHFPNTDEENCPQFFKDYKRQLELLGEFGHKELNQESKKRKRQIEKTLSDMEKWFALQLFSDKNNQSPNPSKYTKELIDWLALNKQDEWIKRWEKRHFQFHIVKGFSVVAGLFMGLGSTYLIVEAFTVIPFFAAIPFALWPIIILPMAIVAGAAYGMLTYNAVTDMINNNTVVKWYNKIRDDLSQGLTVRNVFIATTAVFLVGLALALTVCTAGTWWTIATNARPLFDWMKKMPSFIMGVINPIITGASAIVFNIQNTAESLDMVDEATRSNKSIFQKIYETITNGYQHLRETENWLQIVNPFRILLKLTITPLRILLFMGHLISVAVTSDRMPGVPQILSALVAIISEGFEDAHYFIGHSHEEEHGEEQEHHHQFEKLLKDRLDPESDHDHNMDIPTWLLKTVASPIYGLAALWDFSASKLNPSDKKPHTLNLREAWNKQWGVAKEFDVKLNTNAERPSQEWQVEHAVARIEKFQRKHLKDIVIGRELADKKIVALNQLKEKIRHPAKGETLRETLEHAKKQSDYNQHRLFSQKGEKTRTQIFIEELPERINLSQGK
;
A
#
# COMPACT_ATOMS: atom_id res chain seq x y z
N MET A 1 19.29 -30.55 53.56
CA MET A 1 18.25 -31.14 52.70
C MET A 1 17.05 -30.21 52.43
N LYS A 2 16.47 -29.54 53.45
CA LYS A 2 15.37 -28.55 53.26
C LYS A 2 15.75 -27.28 52.46
N ARG A 3 17.02 -26.86 52.47
CA ARG A 3 17.53 -25.71 51.65
C ARG A 3 17.77 -26.03 50.17
N ILE A 4 17.95 -27.30 49.79
CA ILE A 4 18.22 -27.69 48.39
C ILE A 4 16.91 -27.85 47.59
N LEU A 5 15.80 -28.18 48.27
CA LEU A 5 14.48 -28.26 47.65
C LEU A 5 13.83 -26.89 47.40
N GLN A 6 14.14 -25.85 48.20
CA GLN A 6 13.60 -24.50 47.97
C GLN A 6 14.29 -23.74 46.83
N THR A 7 15.59 -23.95 46.60
CA THR A 7 16.32 -23.24 45.52
C THR A 7 16.01 -23.83 44.14
N ASN A 8 15.86 -25.15 44.04
CA ASN A 8 15.52 -25.79 42.76
C ASN A 8 14.05 -25.55 42.37
N PHE A 9 13.10 -25.49 43.32
CA PHE A 9 11.70 -25.22 43.01
C PHE A 9 11.45 -23.76 42.58
N ILE A 10 12.18 -22.79 43.14
CA ILE A 10 12.10 -21.37 42.74
C ILE A 10 12.78 -21.12 41.39
N VAL A 11 13.86 -21.84 41.06
CA VAL A 11 14.50 -21.78 39.73
C VAL A 11 13.61 -22.45 38.68
N GLU A 12 12.97 -23.58 39.00
CA GLU A 12 12.06 -24.28 38.08
C GLU A 12 10.74 -23.51 37.85
N LEU A 13 10.21 -22.80 38.85
CA LEU A 13 9.06 -21.89 38.68
C LEU A 13 9.42 -20.63 37.88
N LYS A 14 10.64 -20.09 37.99
CA LYS A 14 11.12 -18.96 37.16
C LYS A 14 11.36 -19.37 35.71
N GLN A 15 11.68 -20.64 35.45
CA GLN A 15 11.91 -21.18 34.11
C GLN A 15 10.59 -21.62 33.44
N ARG A 16 9.62 -22.14 34.20
CA ARG A 16 8.27 -22.48 33.71
C ARG A 16 7.33 -21.29 33.53
N GLN A 17 7.57 -20.12 34.13
CA GLN A 17 6.78 -18.90 33.87
C GLN A 17 7.24 -18.08 32.66
N LYS A 18 8.48 -18.24 32.19
CA LYS A 18 9.01 -17.49 31.03
C LYS A 18 8.68 -18.11 29.68
N ILE A 19 8.60 -19.44 29.62
CA ILE A 19 8.19 -20.20 28.43
C ILE A 19 6.74 -19.88 27.98
N PRO A 20 5.72 -19.83 28.87
CA PRO A 20 4.36 -19.49 28.47
C PRO A 20 4.24 -18.03 28.03
N PHE A 21 5.02 -17.11 28.60
CA PHE A 21 5.00 -15.70 28.17
C PHE A 21 5.58 -15.52 26.77
N LEU A 22 6.67 -16.21 26.42
CA LEU A 22 7.28 -16.13 25.09
C LEU A 22 6.44 -16.83 24.02
N ILE A 23 5.87 -17.99 24.32
CA ILE A 23 4.91 -18.67 23.44
C ILE A 23 3.67 -17.81 23.26
N LEU A 24 3.17 -17.19 24.33
CA LEU A 24 2.07 -16.22 24.26
C LEU A 24 2.44 -15.01 23.41
N MET A 25 3.65 -14.46 23.53
CA MET A 25 4.13 -13.36 22.68
C MET A 25 4.25 -13.78 21.21
N LEU A 26 4.80 -14.96 20.93
CA LEU A 26 4.94 -15.46 19.56
C LEU A 26 3.56 -15.74 18.94
N LEU A 27 2.62 -16.26 19.73
CA LEU A 27 1.22 -16.43 19.35
C LEU A 27 0.50 -15.09 19.16
N ILE A 28 0.80 -14.08 19.98
CA ILE A 28 0.28 -12.71 19.82
C ILE A 28 0.86 -12.09 18.54
N ILE A 29 2.15 -12.24 18.26
CA ILE A 29 2.78 -11.76 17.02
C ILE A 29 2.17 -12.49 15.81
N ILE A 30 2.03 -13.82 15.85
CA ILE A 30 1.39 -14.60 14.79
C ILE A 30 -0.07 -14.20 14.63
N PHE A 31 -0.80 -13.92 15.72
CA PHE A 31 -2.19 -13.48 15.69
C PHE A 31 -2.34 -12.05 15.14
N ILE A 32 -1.47 -11.13 15.55
CA ILE A 32 -1.35 -9.77 15.03
C ILE A 32 -1.05 -9.85 13.53
N TRP A 33 -0.05 -10.62 13.12
CA TRP A 33 0.31 -10.78 11.71
C TRP A 33 -0.77 -11.50 10.91
N TYR A 34 -1.48 -12.48 11.47
CA TYR A 34 -2.65 -13.09 10.85
C TYR A 34 -3.76 -12.05 10.63
N LYS A 35 -4.02 -11.20 11.62
CA LYS A 35 -4.99 -10.10 11.52
C LYS A 35 -4.54 -9.01 10.55
N VAL A 36 -3.27 -8.61 10.55
CA VAL A 36 -2.67 -7.64 9.63
C VAL A 36 -2.71 -8.20 8.21
N LEU A 37 -2.35 -9.47 7.99
CA LEU A 37 -2.45 -10.10 6.67
C LEU A 37 -3.91 -10.24 6.23
N HIS A 38 -4.82 -10.50 7.17
CA HIS A 38 -6.25 -10.48 6.93
C HIS A 38 -6.69 -9.09 6.46
N TYR A 39 -6.38 -8.02 7.19
CA TYR A 39 -6.66 -6.62 6.83
C TYR A 39 -5.97 -6.19 5.52
N ALA A 40 -4.72 -6.56 5.30
CA ALA A 40 -3.96 -6.25 4.09
C ALA A 40 -4.46 -7.00 2.84
N SER A 41 -5.04 -8.19 3.05
CA SER A 41 -5.78 -8.92 2.00
C SER A 41 -7.16 -8.30 1.72
N MET A 42 -7.67 -7.47 2.63
CA MET A 42 -8.91 -6.71 2.48
C MET A 42 -8.63 -5.44 1.66
N SER A 43 -8.99 -5.48 0.38
CA SER A 43 -9.02 -4.30 -0.49
C SER A 43 -9.95 -3.22 0.09
N LYS A 44 -9.38 -2.11 0.58
CA LYS A 44 -9.92 -0.75 0.86
C LYS A 44 -11.28 -0.59 1.59
N TYR A 45 -12.18 -1.57 1.61
CA TYR A 45 -13.57 -1.43 2.12
C TYR A 45 -14.19 -2.76 2.57
N THR A 46 -13.53 -3.54 3.41
CA THR A 46 -14.09 -4.86 3.80
C THR A 46 -14.21 -4.98 5.31
N THR A 47 -15.37 -4.60 5.84
CA THR A 47 -15.94 -5.24 7.03
C THR A 47 -16.81 -6.39 6.53
N MET A 48 -16.18 -7.54 6.20
CA MET A 48 -16.93 -8.74 5.84
C MET A 48 -17.10 -9.66 7.04
N ASN A 49 -18.34 -10.10 7.24
CA ASN A 49 -18.72 -11.18 8.12
C ASN A 49 -17.98 -12.47 7.71
N ILE A 50 -17.30 -13.09 8.66
CA ILE A 50 -16.19 -14.06 8.51
C ILE A 50 -16.56 -15.37 7.80
N LYS A 51 -17.84 -15.60 7.45
CA LYS A 51 -18.29 -16.96 7.17
C LYS A 51 -17.97 -17.57 5.81
N ASN A 52 -17.61 -16.84 4.74
CA ASN A 52 -17.35 -17.47 3.42
C ASN A 52 -16.47 -16.62 2.49
N ILE A 53 -15.16 -16.53 2.74
CA ILE A 53 -14.20 -16.07 1.70
C ILE A 53 -13.55 -17.32 1.10
N PRO A 54 -13.75 -17.62 -0.20
CA PRO A 54 -13.01 -18.70 -0.85
C PRO A 54 -11.54 -18.28 -0.94
N ILE A 55 -10.70 -18.87 -0.08
CA ILE A 55 -9.25 -18.79 -0.20
C ILE A 55 -8.90 -19.23 -1.62
N LYS A 56 -8.33 -18.33 -2.43
CA LYS A 56 -7.89 -18.69 -3.78
C LYS A 56 -6.55 -19.42 -3.65
N PRO A 57 -6.49 -20.76 -3.84
CA PRO A 57 -5.28 -21.52 -3.55
C PRO A 57 -4.09 -21.05 -4.39
N GLN A 58 -4.35 -20.58 -5.61
CA GLN A 58 -3.38 -19.98 -6.54
C GLN A 58 -2.67 -18.73 -5.98
N LYS A 59 -3.20 -18.08 -4.94
CA LYS A 59 -2.61 -16.90 -4.32
C LYS A 59 -1.94 -17.19 -2.98
N ILE A 60 -2.03 -18.42 -2.46
CA ILE A 60 -1.40 -18.80 -1.19
C ILE A 60 0.11 -18.54 -1.21
N PRO A 61 0.87 -18.92 -2.27
CA PRO A 61 2.31 -18.64 -2.29
C PRO A 61 2.63 -17.15 -2.22
N TYR A 62 1.85 -16.32 -2.93
CA TYR A 62 2.01 -14.86 -2.90
C TYR A 62 1.77 -14.30 -1.50
N TYR A 63 0.67 -14.67 -0.84
CA TYR A 63 0.36 -14.17 0.51
C TYR A 63 1.32 -14.71 1.57
N LEU A 64 1.75 -15.97 1.44
CA LEU A 64 2.73 -16.56 2.34
C LEU A 64 4.09 -15.88 2.19
N PHE A 65 4.54 -15.63 0.95
CA PHE A 65 5.79 -14.92 0.69
C PHE A 65 5.74 -13.49 1.22
N LEU A 66 4.64 -12.77 0.98
CA LEU A 66 4.43 -11.42 1.52
C LEU A 66 4.46 -11.42 3.05
N LEU A 67 3.74 -12.36 3.69
CA LEU A 67 3.75 -12.51 5.15
C LEU A 67 5.16 -12.75 5.67
N LEU A 68 5.85 -13.77 5.15
CA LEU A 68 7.17 -14.17 5.63
C LEU A 68 8.20 -13.05 5.49
N LEU A 69 8.24 -12.36 4.35
CA LEU A 69 9.17 -11.26 4.15
C LEU A 69 8.87 -10.09 5.09
N THR A 70 7.60 -9.70 5.19
CA THR A 70 7.22 -8.53 5.99
C THR A 70 7.45 -8.81 7.48
N THR A 71 6.95 -9.94 7.98
CA THR A 71 7.15 -10.36 9.37
C THR A 71 8.64 -10.51 9.67
N GLY A 72 9.41 -11.18 8.81
CA GLY A 72 10.83 -11.39 9.06
C GLY A 72 11.65 -10.09 9.11
N ALA A 73 11.39 -9.16 8.18
CA ALA A 73 12.06 -7.86 8.21
C ALA A 73 11.67 -7.02 9.45
N SER A 74 10.38 -6.99 9.78
CA SER A 74 9.88 -6.26 10.95
C SER A 74 10.44 -6.81 12.26
N LEU A 75 10.57 -8.15 12.37
CA LEU A 75 11.14 -8.79 13.55
C LEU A 75 12.61 -8.42 13.76
N ILE A 76 13.39 -8.25 12.69
CA ILE A 76 14.81 -7.86 12.79
C ILE A 76 14.94 -6.46 13.37
N LEU A 77 14.16 -5.50 12.85
CA LEU A 77 14.10 -4.15 13.42
C LEU A 77 13.55 -4.15 14.85
N GLY A 78 12.55 -4.99 15.12
CA GLY A 78 12.06 -5.24 16.47
C GLY A 78 13.18 -5.65 17.43
N PHE A 79 14.05 -6.59 17.04
CA PHE A 79 15.19 -7.03 17.87
C PHE A 79 16.24 -5.94 18.05
N LEU A 80 16.50 -5.12 17.02
CA LEU A 80 17.40 -3.97 17.13
C LEU A 80 16.85 -2.90 18.07
N SER A 81 15.55 -2.61 17.98
CA SER A 81 14.82 -1.73 18.89
C SER A 81 14.82 -2.27 20.32
N PHE A 82 14.60 -3.58 20.51
CA PHE A 82 14.74 -4.22 21.82
C PHE A 82 16.13 -3.98 22.41
N GLY A 83 17.18 -4.23 21.61
CA GLY A 83 18.56 -4.03 22.03
C GLY A 83 18.86 -2.58 22.40
N GLY A 84 18.33 -1.62 21.64
CA GLY A 84 18.54 -0.20 21.87
C GLY A 84 17.86 0.31 23.12
N MET A 85 16.59 -0.03 23.28
CA MET A 85 15.85 0.31 24.49
C MET A 85 16.45 -0.35 25.74
N TYR A 86 16.88 -1.62 25.64
CA TYR A 86 17.52 -2.31 26.76
C TYR A 86 18.89 -1.72 27.12
N ALA A 87 19.64 -1.22 26.13
CA ALA A 87 20.91 -0.53 26.35
C ALA A 87 20.72 0.86 26.99
N LEU A 88 19.67 1.59 26.60
CA LEU A 88 19.32 2.89 27.20
C LEU A 88 18.85 2.73 28.65
N LEU A 89 17.90 1.83 28.86
CA LEU A 89 17.30 1.58 30.15
C LEU A 89 17.07 0.07 30.27
N PRO A 90 17.83 -0.65 31.11
CA PRO A 90 17.81 -2.11 31.20
C PRO A 90 16.54 -2.66 31.91
N ALA A 91 15.37 -2.17 31.50
CA ALA A 91 14.06 -2.60 31.92
C ALA A 91 13.42 -3.45 30.82
N LEU A 92 13.30 -4.75 31.07
CA LEU A 92 12.72 -5.70 30.12
C LEU A 92 11.33 -5.28 29.60
N PRO A 93 10.39 -4.77 30.41
CA PRO A 93 9.08 -4.34 29.89
C PRO A 93 9.18 -3.24 28.84
N LEU A 94 10.10 -2.29 29.02
CA LEU A 94 10.32 -1.21 28.06
C LEU A 94 11.00 -1.71 26.79
N ALA A 95 11.98 -2.61 26.91
CA ALA A 95 12.60 -3.25 25.76
C ALA A 95 11.59 -4.06 24.92
N PHE A 96 10.67 -4.79 25.56
CA PHE A 96 9.57 -5.46 24.86
C PHE A 96 8.55 -4.48 24.26
N ALA A 97 8.28 -3.35 24.92
CA ALA A 97 7.45 -2.30 24.34
C ALA A 97 8.10 -1.72 23.07
N GLY A 98 9.39 -1.38 23.12
CA GLY A 98 10.16 -0.90 21.95
C GLY A 98 10.16 -1.91 20.80
N PHE A 99 10.33 -3.21 21.11
CA PHE A 99 10.20 -4.29 20.14
C PHE A 99 8.83 -4.30 19.45
N VAL A 100 7.74 -4.34 20.23
CA VAL A 100 6.37 -4.45 19.70
C VAL A 100 6.01 -3.23 18.87
N LEU A 101 6.43 -2.04 19.31
CA LEU A 101 6.19 -0.79 18.58
C LEU A 101 6.93 -0.78 17.25
N SER A 102 8.22 -1.08 17.24
CA SER A 102 9.01 -1.13 15.99
C SER A 102 8.41 -2.14 15.01
N VAL A 103 8.04 -3.34 15.47
CA VAL A 103 7.38 -4.34 14.58
C VAL A 103 6.05 -3.83 14.01
N ALA A 104 5.30 -3.02 14.76
CA ALA A 104 4.00 -2.51 14.33
C ALA A 104 4.12 -1.36 13.32
N TYR A 105 5.00 -0.38 13.56
CA TYR A 105 5.23 0.75 12.66
C TYR A 105 5.93 0.28 11.38
N GLU A 106 7.07 -0.38 11.51
CA GLU A 106 7.87 -0.87 10.38
C GLU A 106 7.12 -1.93 9.56
N GLY A 107 6.32 -2.76 10.23
CA GLY A 107 5.55 -3.80 9.56
C GLY A 107 4.61 -3.26 8.48
N GLU A 108 4.08 -2.05 8.65
CA GLU A 108 3.26 -1.41 7.63
C GLU A 108 4.11 -0.90 6.45
N ILE A 109 5.21 -0.22 6.73
CA ILE A 109 6.14 0.33 5.72
C ILE A 109 6.69 -0.78 4.83
N TYR A 110 7.19 -1.86 5.45
CA TYR A 110 7.69 -3.03 4.72
C TYR A 110 6.59 -3.70 3.90
N LEU A 111 5.38 -3.80 4.45
CA LEU A 111 4.26 -4.45 3.76
C LEU A 111 3.92 -3.70 2.47
N GLN A 112 3.79 -2.37 2.57
CA GLN A 112 3.45 -1.51 1.45
C GLN A 112 4.55 -1.58 0.38
N ASN A 113 5.81 -1.44 0.78
CA ASN A 113 6.95 -1.49 -0.14
C ASN A 113 7.14 -2.86 -0.81
N ILE A 114 7.08 -3.97 -0.07
CA ILE A 114 7.22 -5.32 -0.63
C ILE A 114 6.05 -5.61 -1.58
N LYS A 115 4.82 -5.20 -1.21
CA LYS A 115 3.65 -5.29 -2.09
C LYS A 115 3.82 -4.45 -3.37
N GLY A 116 4.40 -3.25 -3.26
CA GLY A 116 4.78 -2.38 -4.37
C GLY A 116 5.78 -3.05 -5.31
N ALA A 117 6.87 -3.59 -4.77
CA ALA A 117 7.89 -4.32 -5.51
C ALA A 117 7.33 -5.55 -6.23
N LEU A 118 6.55 -6.39 -5.53
CA LEU A 118 5.90 -7.56 -6.11
C LEU A 118 4.95 -7.18 -7.24
N ASN A 119 4.21 -6.10 -7.08
CA ASN A 119 3.34 -5.59 -8.13
C ASN A 119 4.14 -5.19 -9.37
N LYS A 120 5.24 -4.46 -9.20
CA LYS A 120 6.12 -4.02 -10.30
C LYS A 120 6.80 -5.18 -11.02
N LEU A 121 7.21 -6.21 -10.28
CA LEU A 121 7.89 -7.39 -10.82
C LEU A 121 6.93 -8.35 -11.54
N PHE A 122 5.75 -8.57 -10.98
CA PHE A 122 4.87 -9.68 -11.40
C PHE A 122 3.54 -9.24 -12.02
N LYS A 123 3.10 -7.97 -11.89
CA LYS A 123 1.89 -7.53 -12.62
C LYS A 123 2.21 -7.39 -14.11
N PHE A 124 1.41 -8.09 -14.91
CA PHE A 124 1.45 -8.00 -16.36
C PHE A 124 1.37 -6.55 -16.84
N ASN A 125 2.32 -6.15 -17.68
CA ASN A 125 2.41 -4.81 -18.28
C ASN A 125 2.40 -3.66 -17.26
N TYR A 126 2.92 -3.86 -16.05
CA TYR A 126 2.92 -2.82 -15.00
C TYR A 126 3.38 -1.44 -15.52
N LEU A 127 4.60 -1.37 -16.10
CA LEU A 127 5.18 -0.10 -16.54
C LEU A 127 4.39 0.55 -17.68
N LYS A 128 3.89 -0.25 -18.63
CA LYS A 128 3.00 0.24 -19.69
C LYS A 128 1.71 0.83 -19.11
N ASN A 129 1.09 0.15 -18.15
CA ASN A 129 -0.11 0.66 -17.48
C ASN A 129 0.19 1.95 -16.71
N TYR A 130 1.32 2.03 -16.01
CA TYR A 130 1.73 3.23 -15.28
C TYR A 130 1.90 4.42 -16.23
N LEU A 131 2.68 4.25 -17.31
CA LEU A 131 2.89 5.30 -18.30
C LEU A 131 1.62 5.69 -19.05
N ALA A 132 0.73 4.73 -19.31
CA ALA A 132 -0.55 5.01 -19.95
C ALA A 132 -1.46 5.86 -19.07
N LYS A 133 -1.42 5.67 -17.74
CA LYS A 133 -2.12 6.57 -16.80
C LYS A 133 -1.50 7.97 -16.80
N GLU A 134 -0.17 8.06 -16.79
CA GLU A 134 0.55 9.34 -16.89
C GLU A 134 0.19 10.08 -18.20
N TYR A 135 0.08 9.34 -19.31
CA TYR A 135 -0.41 9.86 -20.58
C TYR A 135 -1.85 10.38 -20.45
N LEU A 136 -2.77 9.58 -19.93
CA LEU A 136 -4.17 9.97 -19.77
C LEU A 136 -4.32 11.21 -18.89
N LEU A 137 -3.49 11.34 -17.85
CA LEU A 137 -3.52 12.50 -16.95
C LEU A 137 -3.02 13.78 -17.64
N THR A 138 -2.03 13.66 -18.53
CA THR A 138 -1.35 14.83 -19.11
C THR A 138 -1.84 15.22 -20.50
N HIS A 139 -2.46 14.30 -21.24
CA HIS A 139 -2.83 14.47 -22.66
C HIS A 139 -4.29 14.05 -22.92
N PHE A 140 -5.18 14.18 -21.93
CA PHE A 140 -6.61 13.94 -22.13
C PHE A 140 -7.18 15.00 -23.10
N PRO A 141 -7.79 14.61 -24.23
CA PRO A 141 -8.33 15.57 -25.19
C PRO A 141 -9.65 16.17 -24.70
N ASN A 142 -10.04 17.30 -25.30
CA ASN A 142 -11.41 17.77 -25.16
C ASN A 142 -12.37 16.78 -25.84
N THR A 143 -13.35 16.27 -25.10
CA THR A 143 -14.31 15.28 -25.60
C THR A 143 -15.32 15.84 -26.57
N ASP A 144 -15.45 17.16 -26.65
CA ASP A 144 -16.46 17.84 -27.48
C ASP A 144 -15.95 18.09 -28.91
N GLU A 145 -14.66 17.86 -29.16
CA GLU A 145 -14.06 17.95 -30.49
C GLU A 145 -14.56 16.82 -31.41
N GLU A 146 -14.81 17.16 -32.69
CA GLU A 146 -15.33 16.23 -33.69
C GLU A 146 -14.38 15.05 -33.95
N ASN A 147 -13.06 15.29 -33.88
CA ASN A 147 -12.02 14.29 -34.10
C ASN A 147 -11.61 13.53 -32.82
N CYS A 148 -12.31 13.71 -31.71
CA CYS A 148 -11.99 13.02 -30.46
C CYS A 148 -12.44 11.54 -30.51
N PRO A 149 -11.53 10.57 -30.32
CA PRO A 149 -11.87 9.15 -30.35
C PRO A 149 -12.95 8.78 -29.34
N GLN A 150 -13.85 7.87 -29.73
CA GLN A 150 -14.96 7.43 -28.87
C GLN A 150 -14.50 6.88 -27.51
N PHE A 151 -13.27 6.33 -27.43
CA PHE A 151 -12.65 5.90 -26.17
C PHE A 151 -12.62 6.97 -25.08
N PHE A 152 -12.21 8.20 -25.41
CA PHE A 152 -12.11 9.26 -24.40
C PHE A 152 -13.48 9.71 -23.92
N LYS A 153 -14.47 9.75 -24.81
CA LYS A 153 -15.88 10.05 -24.48
C LYS A 153 -16.44 9.00 -23.51
N ASP A 154 -16.20 7.72 -23.80
CA ASP A 154 -16.64 6.62 -22.93
C ASP A 154 -15.91 6.62 -21.58
N TYR A 155 -14.61 6.94 -21.58
CA TYR A 155 -13.82 7.02 -20.36
C TYR A 155 -14.31 8.14 -19.44
N LYS A 156 -14.60 9.32 -20.01
CA LYS A 156 -15.17 10.47 -19.29
C LYS A 156 -16.49 10.11 -18.61
N ARG A 157 -17.45 9.55 -19.37
CA ARG A 157 -18.74 9.07 -18.82
C ARG A 157 -18.56 8.09 -17.67
N GLN A 158 -17.67 7.12 -17.84
CA GLN A 158 -17.42 6.12 -16.81
C GLN A 158 -16.78 6.71 -15.54
N LEU A 159 -15.99 7.78 -15.69
CA LEU A 159 -15.37 8.50 -14.58
C LEU A 159 -16.38 9.40 -13.85
N GLU A 160 -17.27 10.08 -14.57
CA GLU A 160 -18.35 10.87 -13.99
C GLU A 160 -19.32 9.99 -13.16
N LEU A 161 -19.62 8.78 -13.64
CA LEU A 161 -20.36 7.77 -12.87
C LEU A 161 -19.65 7.36 -11.57
N LEU A 162 -18.31 7.40 -11.54
CA LEU A 162 -17.55 7.17 -10.31
C LEU A 162 -17.65 8.38 -9.37
N GLY A 163 -17.64 9.59 -9.94
CA GLY A 163 -17.81 10.86 -9.23
C GLY A 163 -19.10 10.94 -8.41
N GLU A 164 -20.20 10.33 -8.87
CA GLU A 164 -21.49 10.29 -8.14
C GLU A 164 -21.38 9.67 -6.73
N PHE A 165 -20.40 8.79 -6.50
CA PHE A 165 -20.18 8.20 -5.17
C PHE A 165 -19.44 9.13 -4.21
N GLY A 166 -18.56 10.00 -4.71
CA GLY A 166 -17.67 10.86 -3.94
C GLY A 166 -16.85 10.12 -2.86
N HIS A 167 -16.48 10.86 -1.81
CA HIS A 167 -15.76 10.36 -0.62
C HIS A 167 -16.71 9.87 0.49
N LYS A 168 -17.95 9.53 0.16
CA LYS A 168 -18.96 9.08 1.14
C LYS A 168 -18.66 7.66 1.61
N GLU A 169 -18.91 7.37 2.89
CA GLU A 169 -18.94 5.98 3.37
C GLU A 169 -20.14 5.26 2.77
N LEU A 170 -19.92 4.19 2.02
CA LEU A 170 -20.99 3.55 1.24
C LEU A 170 -21.55 2.30 1.93
N ASN A 171 -22.84 2.04 1.75
CA ASN A 171 -23.44 0.74 2.12
C ASN A 171 -22.88 -0.39 1.22
N GLN A 172 -23.15 -1.66 1.58
CA GLN A 172 -22.58 -2.81 0.85
C GLN A 172 -22.98 -2.87 -0.64
N GLU A 173 -24.19 -2.46 -0.98
CA GLU A 173 -24.69 -2.49 -2.35
C GLU A 173 -24.04 -1.39 -3.23
N SER A 174 -23.98 -0.17 -2.71
CA SER A 174 -23.26 0.96 -3.29
C SER A 174 -21.77 0.66 -3.41
N LYS A 175 -21.16 0.00 -2.40
CA LYS A 175 -19.79 -0.52 -2.47
C LYS A 175 -19.62 -1.51 -3.62
N LYS A 176 -20.58 -2.43 -3.85
CA LYS A 176 -20.54 -3.36 -4.98
C LYS A 176 -20.62 -2.62 -6.32
N ARG A 177 -21.52 -1.63 -6.46
CA ARG A 177 -21.67 -0.79 -7.67
C ARG A 177 -20.42 0.04 -7.96
N LYS A 178 -19.91 0.80 -6.98
CA LYS A 178 -18.66 1.56 -7.08
C LYS A 178 -17.50 0.68 -7.56
N ARG A 179 -17.33 -0.49 -6.93
CA ARG A 179 -16.31 -1.48 -7.32
C ARG A 179 -16.45 -1.98 -8.75
N GLN A 180 -17.66 -2.08 -9.28
CA GLN A 180 -17.89 -2.50 -10.67
C GLN A 180 -17.46 -1.42 -11.65
N ILE A 181 -17.77 -0.15 -11.33
CA ILE A 181 -17.35 1.03 -12.10
C ILE A 181 -15.82 1.17 -12.07
N GLU A 182 -15.20 1.10 -10.90
CA GLU A 182 -13.73 1.14 -10.75
C GLU A 182 -13.01 0.02 -11.53
N LYS A 183 -13.61 -1.17 -11.57
CA LYS A 183 -13.08 -2.30 -12.36
C LYS A 183 -13.21 -2.07 -13.85
N THR A 184 -14.30 -1.45 -14.29
CA THR A 184 -14.52 -1.08 -15.69
C THR A 184 -13.48 -0.06 -16.12
N LEU A 185 -13.30 1.04 -15.36
CA LEU A 185 -12.22 2.02 -15.56
C LEU A 185 -10.84 1.34 -15.59
N SER A 186 -10.58 0.44 -14.65
CA SER A 186 -9.30 -0.26 -14.60
C SER A 186 -9.09 -1.24 -15.77
N ASP A 187 -10.15 -1.71 -16.43
CA ASP A 187 -10.04 -2.50 -17.65
C ASP A 187 -9.89 -1.57 -18.88
N MET A 188 -10.54 -0.40 -18.91
CA MET A 188 -10.31 0.68 -19.90
C MET A 188 -8.86 1.15 -19.90
N GLU A 189 -8.31 1.51 -18.74
CA GLU A 189 -6.92 1.95 -18.57
C GLU A 189 -5.92 0.89 -19.10
N LYS A 190 -6.17 -0.39 -18.82
CA LYS A 190 -5.30 -1.49 -19.28
C LYS A 190 -5.43 -1.73 -20.78
N TRP A 191 -6.64 -1.59 -21.31
CA TRP A 191 -6.87 -1.72 -22.75
C TRP A 191 -6.21 -0.56 -23.50
N PHE A 192 -6.38 0.67 -23.03
CA PHE A 192 -5.70 1.85 -23.53
C PHE A 192 -4.17 1.68 -23.54
N ALA A 193 -3.59 1.18 -22.44
CA ALA A 193 -2.17 0.89 -22.37
C ALA A 193 -1.70 -0.12 -23.45
N LEU A 194 -2.53 -1.08 -23.83
CA LEU A 194 -2.19 -2.01 -24.92
C LEU A 194 -2.19 -1.30 -26.28
N GLN A 195 -3.10 -0.35 -26.51
CA GLN A 195 -3.15 0.41 -27.77
C GLN A 195 -2.01 1.42 -27.85
N LEU A 196 -1.75 2.18 -26.78
CA LEU A 196 -0.66 3.16 -26.70
C LEU A 196 0.70 2.53 -26.98
N PHE A 197 0.95 1.33 -26.45
CA PHE A 197 2.22 0.62 -26.62
C PHE A 197 2.10 -0.59 -27.56
N SER A 198 1.19 -0.51 -28.54
CA SER A 198 1.08 -1.49 -29.61
C SER A 198 2.26 -1.33 -30.59
N ASP A 199 2.81 -2.45 -31.03
CA ASP A 199 3.88 -2.46 -32.02
C ASP A 199 3.24 -2.30 -33.42
N LYS A 200 3.74 -1.35 -34.22
CA LYS A 200 3.25 -1.06 -35.57
C LYS A 200 3.24 -2.30 -36.47
N ASN A 201 4.11 -3.28 -36.18
CA ASN A 201 4.22 -4.54 -36.95
C ASN A 201 3.35 -5.69 -36.42
N ASN A 202 2.74 -5.55 -35.23
CA ASN A 202 1.94 -6.60 -34.57
C ASN A 202 0.48 -6.18 -34.33
N GLN A 203 -0.03 -5.25 -35.14
CA GLN A 203 -1.44 -4.86 -35.05
C GLN A 203 -2.34 -6.02 -35.50
N SER A 204 -3.53 -6.10 -34.87
CA SER A 204 -4.57 -7.04 -35.30
C SER A 204 -4.84 -6.81 -36.79
N PRO A 205 -4.84 -7.85 -37.64
CA PRO A 205 -4.99 -7.69 -39.10
C PRO A 205 -6.29 -6.96 -39.48
N ASN A 206 -7.32 -7.02 -38.64
CA ASN A 206 -8.54 -6.21 -38.73
C ASN A 206 -8.86 -5.57 -37.37
N PRO A 207 -8.43 -4.32 -37.09
CA PRO A 207 -8.88 -3.59 -35.90
C PRO A 207 -10.33 -3.12 -36.10
N SER A 208 -11.12 -3.08 -35.02
CA SER A 208 -12.44 -2.46 -35.06
C SER A 208 -12.32 -0.94 -35.30
N LYS A 209 -13.39 -0.31 -35.79
CA LYS A 209 -13.45 1.14 -36.00
C LYS A 209 -13.03 1.91 -34.73
N TYR A 210 -13.59 1.51 -33.58
CA TYR A 210 -13.25 2.06 -32.26
C TYR A 210 -11.75 2.00 -31.94
N THR A 211 -11.12 0.86 -32.23
CA THR A 211 -9.67 0.67 -32.00
C THR A 211 -8.85 1.51 -32.98
N LYS A 212 -9.26 1.53 -34.25
CA LYS A 212 -8.54 2.24 -35.31
C LYS A 212 -8.56 3.75 -35.08
N GLU A 213 -9.73 4.33 -34.74
CA GLU A 213 -9.84 5.75 -34.39
C GLU A 213 -8.87 6.14 -33.28
N LEU A 214 -8.76 5.34 -32.22
CA LEU A 214 -7.83 5.60 -31.13
C LEU A 214 -6.36 5.49 -31.58
N ILE A 215 -6.00 4.45 -32.32
CA ILE A 215 -4.62 4.24 -32.78
C ILE A 215 -4.19 5.38 -33.72
N ASP A 216 -5.03 5.74 -34.68
CA ASP A 216 -4.76 6.82 -35.64
C ASP A 216 -4.59 8.16 -34.90
N TRP A 217 -5.43 8.42 -33.90
CA TRP A 217 -5.30 9.60 -33.05
C TRP A 217 -4.01 9.58 -32.20
N LEU A 218 -3.67 8.44 -31.58
CA LEU A 218 -2.45 8.30 -30.77
C LEU A 218 -1.18 8.51 -31.61
N ALA A 219 -1.16 8.00 -32.85
CA ALA A 219 -0.03 8.18 -33.77
C ALA A 219 0.28 9.67 -34.02
N LEU A 220 -0.76 10.52 -34.05
CA LEU A 220 -0.64 11.97 -34.20
C LEU A 220 -0.33 12.69 -32.88
N ASN A 221 -0.59 12.05 -31.73
CA ASN A 221 -0.48 12.64 -30.40
C ASN A 221 0.68 12.02 -29.59
N LYS A 222 1.90 12.14 -30.12
CA LYS A 222 3.16 11.81 -29.42
C LYS A 222 3.33 10.35 -28.98
N GLN A 223 2.59 9.38 -29.55
CA GLN A 223 2.75 7.96 -29.20
C GLN A 223 4.20 7.47 -29.26
N ASP A 224 4.96 7.86 -30.30
CA ASP A 224 6.36 7.44 -30.47
C ASP A 224 7.27 7.96 -29.33
N GLU A 225 7.00 9.14 -28.78
CA GLU A 225 7.73 9.69 -27.62
C GLU A 225 7.50 8.82 -26.38
N TRP A 226 6.25 8.42 -26.14
CA TRP A 226 5.88 7.59 -25.01
C TRP A 226 6.42 6.16 -25.14
N ILE A 227 6.45 5.58 -26.35
CA ILE A 227 7.09 4.29 -26.61
C ILE A 227 8.59 4.36 -26.27
N LYS A 228 9.31 5.38 -26.74
CA LYS A 228 10.74 5.59 -26.40
C LYS A 228 10.94 5.77 -24.90
N ARG A 229 10.04 6.50 -24.22
CA ARG A 229 10.06 6.67 -22.77
C ARG A 229 9.87 5.34 -22.04
N TRP A 230 8.97 4.49 -22.53
CA TRP A 230 8.77 3.14 -22.02
C TRP A 230 10.03 2.28 -22.18
N GLU A 231 10.66 2.27 -23.36
CA GLU A 231 11.89 1.50 -23.61
C GLU A 231 13.02 1.91 -22.65
N LYS A 232 13.25 3.23 -22.51
CA LYS A 232 14.25 3.78 -21.58
C LYS A 232 13.97 3.35 -20.13
N ARG A 233 12.74 3.54 -19.64
CA ARG A 233 12.36 3.16 -18.27
C ARG A 233 12.40 1.64 -18.07
N HIS A 234 12.04 0.85 -19.09
CA HIS A 234 12.08 -0.59 -19.02
C HIS A 234 13.51 -1.10 -18.87
N PHE A 235 14.46 -0.53 -19.61
CA PHE A 235 15.89 -0.81 -19.45
C PHE A 235 16.39 -0.42 -18.06
N GLN A 236 16.03 0.77 -17.57
CA GLN A 236 16.37 1.20 -16.21
C GLN A 236 15.84 0.23 -15.15
N PHE A 237 14.60 -0.25 -15.28
CA PHE A 237 14.03 -1.24 -14.35
C PHE A 237 14.82 -2.55 -14.31
N HIS A 238 15.42 -2.99 -15.42
CA HIS A 238 16.28 -4.18 -15.42
C HIS A 238 17.61 -3.93 -14.72
N ILE A 239 18.22 -2.74 -14.92
CA ILE A 239 19.42 -2.34 -14.17
C ILE A 239 19.12 -2.32 -12.67
N VAL A 240 18.01 -1.66 -12.28
CA VAL A 240 17.59 -1.55 -10.89
C VAL A 240 17.34 -2.93 -10.28
N LYS A 241 16.69 -3.85 -11.02
CA LYS A 241 16.53 -5.24 -10.56
C LYS A 241 17.87 -5.90 -10.25
N GLY A 242 18.87 -5.75 -11.12
CA GLY A 242 20.22 -6.25 -10.89
C GLY A 242 20.86 -5.64 -9.64
N PHE A 243 20.80 -4.31 -9.52
CA PHE A 243 21.30 -3.60 -8.35
C PHE A 243 20.62 -4.03 -7.05
N SER A 244 19.29 -4.18 -7.05
CA SER A 244 18.51 -4.60 -5.89
C SER A 244 18.83 -6.03 -5.43
N VAL A 245 19.10 -6.95 -6.36
CA VAL A 245 19.55 -8.31 -6.00
C VAL A 245 20.92 -8.24 -5.33
N VAL A 246 21.84 -7.45 -5.87
CA VAL A 246 23.17 -7.26 -5.27
C VAL A 246 23.06 -6.62 -3.89
N ALA A 247 22.30 -5.54 -3.75
CA ALA A 247 22.06 -4.87 -2.47
C ALA A 247 21.42 -5.82 -1.44
N GLY A 248 20.43 -6.62 -1.86
CA GLY A 248 19.81 -7.62 -1.00
C GLY A 248 20.77 -8.72 -0.54
N LEU A 249 21.67 -9.20 -1.40
CA LEU A 249 22.70 -10.17 -1.04
C LEU A 249 23.66 -9.60 0.02
N PHE A 250 24.15 -8.38 -0.20
CA PHE A 250 25.04 -7.68 0.72
C PHE A 250 24.36 -7.37 2.06
N MET A 251 23.11 -6.91 2.03
CA MET A 251 22.30 -6.73 3.23
C MET A 251 22.08 -8.05 3.99
N GLY A 252 21.80 -9.15 3.29
CA GLY A 252 21.61 -10.46 3.92
C GLY A 252 22.88 -10.95 4.59
N LEU A 253 24.03 -10.83 3.91
CA LEU A 253 25.34 -11.14 4.49
C LEU A 253 25.63 -10.27 5.71
N GLY A 254 25.43 -8.97 5.60
CA GLY A 254 25.57 -8.05 6.71
C GLY A 254 24.66 -8.41 7.89
N SER A 255 23.40 -8.71 7.62
CA SER A 255 22.40 -9.06 8.64
C SER A 255 22.81 -10.28 9.47
N THR A 256 23.60 -11.21 8.93
CA THR A 256 24.15 -12.31 9.75
C THR A 256 24.99 -11.80 10.92
N TYR A 257 25.80 -10.76 10.71
CA TYR A 257 26.63 -10.17 11.76
C TYR A 257 25.78 -9.36 12.76
N LEU A 258 24.82 -8.57 12.27
CA LEU A 258 23.88 -7.82 13.12
C LEU A 258 23.09 -8.75 14.06
N ILE A 259 22.58 -9.85 13.52
CA ILE A 259 21.78 -10.80 14.30
C ILE A 259 22.67 -11.53 15.32
N VAL A 260 23.92 -11.87 14.96
CA VAL A 260 24.89 -12.42 15.92
C VAL A 260 25.09 -11.46 17.08
N GLU A 261 25.31 -10.17 16.81
CA GLU A 261 25.47 -9.16 17.86
C GLU A 261 24.21 -9.05 18.73
N ALA A 262 23.02 -8.95 18.12
CA ALA A 262 21.76 -8.92 18.86
C ALA A 262 21.56 -10.16 19.74
N PHE A 263 21.91 -11.35 19.24
CA PHE A 263 21.78 -12.61 19.98
C PHE A 263 22.74 -12.67 21.17
N THR A 264 23.90 -12.00 21.11
CA THR A 264 24.81 -11.91 22.26
C THR A 264 24.27 -11.02 23.39
N VAL A 265 23.49 -9.99 23.05
CA VAL A 265 22.96 -9.03 24.04
C VAL A 265 21.67 -9.54 24.67
N ILE A 266 20.81 -10.24 23.92
CA ILE A 266 19.52 -10.71 24.40
C ILE A 266 19.72 -11.98 25.26
N PRO A 267 19.43 -11.95 26.59
CA PRO A 267 19.78 -13.04 27.50
C PRO A 267 19.21 -14.42 27.12
N PHE A 268 18.07 -14.44 26.43
CA PHE A 268 17.45 -15.68 25.94
C PHE A 268 18.23 -16.30 24.78
N PHE A 269 18.63 -15.51 23.79
CA PHE A 269 19.39 -16.01 22.64
C PHE A 269 20.84 -16.30 23.00
N ALA A 270 21.42 -15.53 23.92
CA ALA A 270 22.75 -15.77 24.46
C ALA A 270 22.87 -17.13 25.18
N ALA A 271 21.76 -17.68 25.69
CA ALA A 271 21.72 -19.00 26.32
C ALA A 271 21.71 -20.16 25.31
N ILE A 272 21.44 -19.91 24.02
CA ILE A 272 21.49 -20.94 22.97
C ILE A 272 22.95 -21.19 22.59
N PRO A 273 23.42 -22.44 22.52
CA PRO A 273 24.77 -22.74 22.05
C PRO A 273 25.06 -22.14 20.67
N PHE A 274 26.23 -21.50 20.52
CA PHE A 274 26.62 -20.82 19.27
C PHE A 274 26.57 -21.76 18.04
N ALA A 275 26.81 -23.06 18.22
CA ALA A 275 26.71 -24.06 17.15
C ALA A 275 25.31 -24.19 16.53
N LEU A 276 24.25 -23.81 17.26
CA LEU A 276 22.87 -23.84 16.78
C LEU A 276 22.43 -22.51 16.14
N TRP A 277 23.21 -21.45 16.31
CA TRP A 277 22.88 -20.12 15.78
C TRP A 277 22.74 -20.12 14.25
N PRO A 278 23.57 -20.81 13.44
CA PRO A 278 23.39 -20.85 12.00
C PRO A 278 22.00 -21.30 11.53
N ILE A 279 21.37 -22.25 12.22
CA ILE A 279 20.04 -22.77 11.87
C ILE A 279 18.95 -21.69 12.01
N ILE A 280 19.15 -20.75 12.92
CA ILE A 280 18.20 -19.67 13.23
C ILE A 280 18.54 -18.41 12.43
N ILE A 281 19.82 -18.02 12.40
CA ILE A 281 20.29 -16.76 11.82
C ILE A 281 20.25 -16.79 10.29
N LEU A 282 20.60 -17.91 9.66
CA LEU A 282 20.67 -17.97 8.19
C LEU A 282 19.30 -17.74 7.52
N PRO A 283 18.20 -18.39 7.94
CA PRO A 283 16.87 -18.09 7.41
C PRO A 283 16.47 -16.62 7.61
N MET A 284 16.75 -16.04 8.79
CA MET A 284 16.44 -14.64 9.07
C MET A 284 17.22 -13.69 8.16
N ALA A 285 18.51 -13.95 7.95
CA ALA A 285 19.37 -13.16 7.08
C ALA A 285 18.93 -13.23 5.60
N ILE A 286 18.50 -14.39 5.12
CA ILE A 286 17.93 -14.55 3.77
C ILE A 286 16.66 -13.71 3.63
N VAL A 287 15.77 -13.76 4.62
CA VAL A 287 14.54 -12.97 4.62
C VAL A 287 14.84 -11.47 4.66
N ALA A 288 15.80 -11.05 5.49
CA ALA A 288 16.26 -9.66 5.57
C ALA A 288 16.78 -9.15 4.23
N GLY A 289 17.68 -9.91 3.60
CA GLY A 289 18.26 -9.57 2.32
C GLY A 289 17.22 -9.50 1.21
N ALA A 290 16.28 -10.45 1.16
CA ALA A 290 15.18 -10.43 0.20
C ALA A 290 14.23 -9.25 0.41
N ALA A 291 13.87 -8.94 1.66
CA ALA A 291 13.03 -7.79 1.98
C ALA A 291 13.70 -6.47 1.61
N TYR A 292 15.00 -6.31 1.94
CA TYR A 292 15.76 -5.11 1.60
C TYR A 292 15.98 -4.94 0.09
N GLY A 293 16.22 -6.04 -0.63
CA GLY A 293 16.27 -6.02 -2.10
C GLY A 293 14.94 -5.55 -2.69
N MET A 294 13.80 -6.02 -2.14
CA MET A 294 12.48 -5.56 -2.57
C MET A 294 12.23 -4.08 -2.25
N LEU A 295 12.62 -3.61 -1.06
CA LEU A 295 12.56 -2.19 -0.69
C LEU A 295 13.34 -1.33 -1.67
N THR A 296 14.61 -1.67 -1.90
CA THR A 296 15.49 -0.97 -2.82
C THR A 296 14.89 -0.95 -4.22
N TYR A 297 14.36 -2.08 -4.69
CA TYR A 297 13.71 -2.15 -6.00
C TYR A 297 12.48 -1.22 -6.05
N ASN A 298 11.65 -1.22 -5.00
CA ASN A 298 10.47 -0.36 -4.95
C ASN A 298 10.85 1.12 -4.98
N ALA A 299 11.69 1.57 -4.05
CA ALA A 299 12.07 2.97 -3.90
C ALA A 299 12.74 3.53 -5.16
N VAL A 300 13.74 2.83 -5.71
CA VAL A 300 14.46 3.30 -6.90
C VAL A 300 13.53 3.36 -8.12
N THR A 301 12.63 2.38 -8.29
CA THR A 301 11.68 2.40 -9.40
C THR A 301 10.60 3.47 -9.25
N ASP A 302 10.15 3.78 -8.02
CA ASP A 302 9.23 4.90 -7.78
C ASP A 302 9.90 6.24 -8.06
N MET A 303 11.14 6.43 -7.60
CA MET A 303 11.93 7.63 -7.89
C MET A 303 12.09 7.88 -9.41
N ILE A 304 12.35 6.81 -10.19
CA ILE A 304 12.44 6.88 -11.66
C ILE A 304 11.08 7.18 -12.30
N ASN A 305 10.02 6.55 -11.81
CA ASN A 305 8.67 6.71 -12.35
C ASN A 305 8.12 8.11 -12.11
N ASN A 306 8.28 8.62 -10.88
CA ASN A 306 7.78 9.92 -10.45
C ASN A 306 8.69 11.08 -10.91
N ASN A 307 9.87 10.78 -11.47
CA ASN A 307 10.93 11.74 -11.76
C ASN A 307 11.25 12.62 -10.52
N THR A 308 11.22 12.02 -9.33
CA THR A 308 11.23 12.73 -8.02
C THR A 308 12.33 13.79 -7.96
N VAL A 309 13.58 13.40 -8.21
CA VAL A 309 14.75 14.30 -8.13
C VAL A 309 14.64 15.50 -9.08
N VAL A 310 14.16 15.27 -10.30
CA VAL A 310 14.06 16.34 -11.32
C VAL A 310 12.92 17.29 -10.97
N LYS A 311 11.74 16.75 -10.59
CA LYS A 311 10.61 17.57 -10.15
C LYS A 311 10.98 18.44 -8.95
N TRP A 312 11.64 17.83 -7.98
CA TRP A 312 12.08 18.48 -6.76
C TRP A 312 13.08 19.60 -7.03
N TYR A 313 14.10 19.32 -7.84
CA TYR A 313 15.08 20.34 -8.26
C TYR A 313 14.42 21.49 -9.01
N ASN A 314 13.55 21.18 -9.98
CA ASN A 314 12.85 22.20 -10.76
C ASN A 314 11.93 23.03 -9.86
N LYS A 315 11.18 22.42 -8.94
CA LYS A 315 10.31 23.12 -7.98
C LYS A 315 11.10 24.14 -7.15
N ILE A 316 12.19 23.72 -6.52
CA ILE A 316 13.04 24.61 -5.70
C ILE A 316 13.63 25.73 -6.57
N ARG A 317 14.14 25.40 -7.75
CA ARG A 317 14.70 26.39 -8.68
C ARG A 317 13.65 27.41 -9.11
N ASP A 318 12.47 26.94 -9.51
CA ASP A 318 11.37 27.77 -10.00
C ASP A 318 10.86 28.68 -8.89
N ASP A 319 10.65 28.15 -7.67
CA ASP A 319 10.25 28.92 -6.49
C ASP A 319 11.29 30.01 -6.15
N LEU A 320 12.59 29.69 -6.16
CA LEU A 320 13.64 30.69 -5.94
C LEU A 320 13.71 31.73 -7.08
N SER A 321 13.42 31.33 -8.31
CA SER A 321 13.41 32.23 -9.48
C SER A 321 12.25 33.23 -9.46
N GLN A 322 11.12 32.87 -8.83
CA GLN A 322 9.97 33.76 -8.62
C GLN A 322 10.22 34.85 -7.56
N GLY A 323 11.30 34.72 -6.77
CA GLY A 323 11.75 35.72 -5.82
C GLY A 323 12.18 35.13 -4.47
N LEU A 324 13.05 35.85 -3.76
CA LEU A 324 13.55 35.47 -2.42
C LEU A 324 12.53 35.82 -1.32
N THR A 325 11.37 35.19 -1.35
CA THR A 325 10.40 35.28 -0.25
C THR A 325 10.88 34.46 0.95
N VAL A 326 10.44 34.82 2.17
CA VAL A 326 10.77 34.08 3.40
C VAL A 326 10.39 32.60 3.27
N ARG A 327 9.25 32.31 2.62
CA ARG A 327 8.79 30.95 2.33
C ARG A 327 9.73 30.22 1.37
N ASN A 328 10.10 30.82 0.25
CA ASN A 328 10.96 30.15 -0.75
C ASN A 328 12.35 29.88 -0.19
N VAL A 329 12.90 30.82 0.60
CA VAL A 329 14.18 30.64 1.32
C VAL A 329 14.04 29.53 2.38
N PHE A 330 12.94 29.48 3.12
CA PHE A 330 12.68 28.43 4.11
C PHE A 330 12.58 27.04 3.46
N ILE A 331 11.83 26.90 2.36
CA ILE A 331 11.69 25.63 1.62
C ILE A 331 13.03 25.20 1.03
N ALA A 332 13.78 26.10 0.40
CA ALA A 332 15.11 25.79 -0.12
C ALA A 332 16.10 25.41 0.98
N THR A 333 16.05 26.07 2.14
CA THR A 333 16.91 25.74 3.30
C THR A 333 16.54 24.39 3.89
N THR A 334 15.24 24.10 4.02
CA THR A 334 14.73 22.81 4.49
C THR A 334 15.14 21.69 3.54
N ALA A 335 15.03 21.92 2.23
CA ALA A 335 15.48 21.00 1.20
C ALA A 335 16.98 20.67 1.32
N VAL A 336 17.84 21.68 1.46
CA VAL A 336 19.30 21.49 1.66
C VAL A 336 19.58 20.75 2.97
N PHE A 337 18.86 21.10 4.04
CA PHE A 337 18.98 20.44 5.34
C PHE A 337 18.63 18.95 5.28
N LEU A 338 17.49 18.60 4.67
CA LEU A 338 17.05 17.21 4.53
C LEU A 338 18.00 16.40 3.64
N VAL A 339 18.50 16.96 2.53
CA VAL A 339 19.55 16.30 1.73
C VAL A 339 20.83 16.09 2.54
N GLY A 340 21.21 17.08 3.36
CA GLY A 340 22.33 16.97 4.29
C GLY A 340 22.15 15.83 5.28
N LEU A 341 20.95 15.69 5.86
CA LEU A 341 20.60 14.57 6.75
C LEU A 341 20.64 13.23 6.02
N ALA A 342 20.09 13.13 4.81
CA ALA A 342 20.09 11.91 4.00
C ALA A 342 21.51 11.41 3.69
N LEU A 343 22.42 12.34 3.36
CA LEU A 343 23.84 12.04 3.14
C LEU A 343 24.55 11.65 4.43
N ALA A 344 24.28 12.36 5.53
CA ALA A 344 24.86 12.03 6.83
C ALA A 344 24.42 10.63 7.29
N LEU A 345 23.13 10.31 7.19
CA LEU A 345 22.57 9.01 7.54
C LEU A 345 23.18 7.90 6.69
N THR A 346 23.34 8.13 5.38
CA THR A 346 24.05 7.19 4.49
C THR A 346 25.46 6.88 4.98
N VAL A 347 26.23 7.91 5.35
CA VAL A 347 27.58 7.74 5.87
C VAL A 347 27.55 6.97 7.20
N CYS A 348 26.59 7.24 8.07
CA CYS A 348 26.40 6.50 9.32
C CYS A 348 26.01 5.04 9.09
N THR A 349 25.13 4.74 8.13
CA THR A 349 24.79 3.37 7.71
C THR A 349 26.03 2.65 7.21
N ALA A 350 26.81 3.28 6.32
CA ALA A 350 28.06 2.71 5.81
C ALA A 350 29.09 2.47 6.95
N GLY A 351 29.24 3.42 7.87
CA GLY A 351 30.08 3.30 9.05
C GLY A 351 29.65 2.17 9.99
N THR A 352 28.36 1.89 10.07
CA THR A 352 27.80 0.79 10.87
C THR A 352 28.21 -0.54 10.29
N TRP A 353 28.01 -0.69 8.99
CA TRP A 353 28.41 -1.90 8.27
C TRP A 353 29.91 -2.13 8.33
N TRP A 354 30.72 -1.07 8.25
CA TRP A 354 32.15 -1.14 8.50
C TRP A 354 32.45 -1.67 9.90
N THR A 355 31.88 -1.02 10.94
CA THR A 355 32.12 -1.36 12.35
C THR A 355 31.74 -2.80 12.66
N ILE A 356 30.59 -3.24 12.18
CA ILE A 356 30.09 -4.60 12.37
C ILE A 356 30.99 -5.60 11.66
N ALA A 357 31.36 -5.34 10.41
CA ALA A 357 32.26 -6.20 9.66
C ALA A 357 33.62 -6.37 10.35
N THR A 358 34.12 -5.34 11.03
CA THR A 358 35.42 -5.38 11.71
C THR A 358 35.38 -5.93 13.12
N ASN A 359 34.28 -5.77 13.87
CA ASN A 359 34.21 -6.09 15.29
C ASN A 359 33.32 -7.30 15.63
N ALA A 360 32.35 -7.64 14.79
CA ALA A 360 31.43 -8.73 15.11
C ALA A 360 32.07 -10.10 14.86
N ARG A 361 31.78 -11.05 15.75
CA ARG A 361 32.21 -12.44 15.58
C ARG A 361 31.51 -13.04 14.34
N PRO A 362 32.25 -13.55 13.35
CA PRO A 362 31.63 -14.16 12.18
C PRO A 362 30.88 -15.45 12.56
N LEU A 363 29.73 -15.66 11.93
CA LEU A 363 28.89 -16.84 12.13
C LEU A 363 29.54 -18.12 11.61
N PHE A 364 30.22 -18.05 10.47
CA PHE A 364 30.95 -19.16 9.86
C PHE A 364 32.43 -18.84 9.68
N ASP A 365 33.28 -19.87 9.71
CA ASP A 365 34.73 -19.70 9.56
C ASP A 365 35.15 -19.17 8.18
N TRP A 366 34.39 -19.47 7.12
CA TRP A 366 34.68 -18.94 5.78
C TRP A 366 34.48 -17.42 5.70
N MET A 367 33.63 -16.84 6.56
CA MET A 367 33.41 -15.40 6.61
C MET A 367 34.64 -14.65 7.11
N LYS A 368 35.52 -15.30 7.91
CA LYS A 368 36.85 -14.77 8.26
C LYS A 368 37.78 -14.67 7.05
N LYS A 369 37.52 -15.47 6.01
CA LYS A 369 38.30 -15.53 4.77
C LYS A 369 37.76 -14.64 3.67
N MET A 370 36.61 -13.98 3.86
CA MET A 370 36.16 -12.96 2.92
C MET A 370 37.20 -11.81 2.94
N PRO A 371 37.67 -11.35 1.78
CA PRO A 371 38.59 -10.23 1.72
C PRO A 371 38.02 -9.04 2.50
N SER A 372 38.83 -8.44 3.37
CA SER A 372 38.45 -7.26 4.15
C SER A 372 37.94 -6.12 3.26
N PHE A 373 38.39 -6.06 2.02
CA PHE A 373 37.88 -5.16 0.99
C PHE A 373 36.39 -5.38 0.64
N ILE A 374 35.89 -6.62 0.60
CA ILE A 374 34.49 -6.90 0.27
C ILE A 374 33.58 -6.44 1.42
N MET A 375 33.93 -6.83 2.65
CA MET A 375 33.11 -6.52 3.83
C MET A 375 33.28 -5.09 4.33
N GLY A 376 34.47 -4.50 4.16
CA GLY A 376 34.79 -3.15 4.57
C GLY A 376 34.51 -2.10 3.48
N VAL A 377 34.74 -2.36 2.20
CA VAL A 377 34.59 -1.32 1.17
C VAL A 377 33.34 -1.55 0.35
N ILE A 378 33.19 -2.73 -0.23
CA ILE A 378 32.10 -3.00 -1.18
C ILE A 378 30.73 -3.03 -0.48
N ASN A 379 30.61 -3.73 0.65
CA ASN A 379 29.35 -3.85 1.38
C ASN A 379 28.81 -2.48 1.84
N PRO A 380 29.59 -1.62 2.54
CA PRO A 380 29.12 -0.29 2.92
C PRO A 380 28.81 0.64 1.74
N ILE A 381 29.53 0.54 0.63
CA ILE A 381 29.22 1.34 -0.57
C ILE A 381 27.89 0.92 -1.17
N ILE A 382 27.63 -0.39 -1.28
CA ILE A 382 26.41 -0.89 -1.90
C ILE A 382 25.20 -0.62 -1.00
N THR A 383 25.31 -0.87 0.31
CA THR A 383 24.23 -0.61 1.26
C THR A 383 24.01 0.90 1.48
N GLY A 384 25.08 1.69 1.48
CA GLY A 384 25.01 3.15 1.49
C GLY A 384 24.34 3.70 0.22
N ALA A 385 24.75 3.23 -0.96
CA ALA A 385 24.16 3.67 -2.22
C ALA A 385 22.65 3.34 -2.33
N SER A 386 22.21 2.19 -1.80
CA SER A 386 20.78 1.88 -1.72
C SER A 386 20.06 2.75 -0.68
N ALA A 387 20.69 3.05 0.45
CA ALA A 387 20.14 3.93 1.47
C ALA A 387 19.95 5.38 0.98
N ILE A 388 20.88 5.90 0.15
CA ILE A 388 20.75 7.25 -0.43
C ILE A 388 19.42 7.41 -1.17
N VAL A 389 19.05 6.43 -2.00
CA VAL A 389 17.84 6.53 -2.82
C VAL A 389 16.58 6.51 -1.96
N PHE A 390 16.57 5.66 -0.93
CA PHE A 390 15.49 5.62 0.05
C PHE A 390 15.38 6.97 0.79
N ASN A 391 16.50 7.46 1.34
CA ASN A 391 16.53 8.72 2.07
C ASN A 391 16.15 9.93 1.20
N ILE A 392 16.53 9.96 -0.08
CA ILE A 392 16.14 11.01 -1.02
C ILE A 392 14.65 10.96 -1.32
N GLN A 393 14.09 9.77 -1.55
CA GLN A 393 12.65 9.61 -1.80
C GLN A 393 11.83 10.06 -0.58
N ASN A 394 12.23 9.63 0.63
CA ASN A 394 11.57 10.03 1.86
C ASN A 394 11.73 11.54 2.12
N THR A 395 12.91 12.10 1.86
CA THR A 395 13.16 13.55 1.93
C THR A 395 12.24 14.34 1.01
N ALA A 396 11.99 13.85 -0.21
CA ALA A 396 11.10 14.52 -1.16
C ALA A 396 9.65 14.53 -0.65
N GLU A 397 9.17 13.40 -0.13
CA GLU A 397 7.83 13.28 0.48
C GLU A 397 7.68 14.19 1.71
N SER A 398 8.67 14.20 2.62
CA SER A 398 8.68 15.12 3.76
C SER A 398 8.70 16.59 3.35
N LEU A 399 9.43 16.96 2.29
CA LEU A 399 9.44 18.34 1.82
C LEU A 399 8.08 18.74 1.24
N ASP A 400 7.41 17.85 0.51
CA ASP A 400 6.08 18.14 -0.03
C ASP A 400 5.06 18.36 1.09
N MET A 401 5.15 17.62 2.20
CA MET A 401 4.35 17.89 3.40
C MET A 401 4.64 19.26 4.02
N VAL A 402 5.92 19.64 4.13
CA VAL A 402 6.31 20.97 4.66
C VAL A 402 5.85 22.08 3.72
N ASP A 403 5.93 21.88 2.41
CA ASP A 403 5.42 22.83 1.42
C ASP A 403 3.89 22.97 1.54
N GLU A 404 3.15 21.88 1.63
CA GLU A 404 1.69 21.92 1.85
C GLU A 404 1.33 22.64 3.15
N ALA A 405 2.04 22.34 4.25
CA ALA A 405 1.83 22.99 5.53
C ALA A 405 2.15 24.50 5.51
N THR A 406 3.10 24.94 4.69
CA THR A 406 3.48 26.35 4.55
C THR A 406 2.64 27.13 3.53
N ARG A 407 1.93 26.44 2.63
CA ARG A 407 0.98 27.07 1.69
C ARG A 407 -0.29 27.58 2.36
N SER A 408 -0.70 26.98 3.47
CA SER A 408 -1.82 27.50 4.23
C SER A 408 -1.43 28.83 4.90
N ASN A 409 -2.08 29.93 4.53
CA ASN A 409 -1.83 31.27 5.09
C ASN A 409 -2.20 31.43 6.58
N LYS A 410 -2.54 30.34 7.28
CA LYS A 410 -2.94 30.35 8.69
C LYS A 410 -1.80 29.89 9.58
N SER A 411 -1.56 30.57 10.70
CA SER A 411 -0.58 30.10 11.68
C SER A 411 -1.00 28.75 12.28
N ILE A 412 -0.04 27.92 12.71
CA ILE A 412 -0.30 26.60 13.31
C ILE A 412 -1.28 26.73 14.50
N PHE A 413 -1.15 27.80 15.30
CA PHE A 413 -2.07 28.08 16.41
C PHE A 413 -3.48 28.44 15.95
N GLN A 414 -3.64 29.17 14.85
CA GLN A 414 -4.95 29.45 14.25
C GLN A 414 -5.60 28.17 13.73
N LYS A 415 -4.84 27.27 13.07
CA LYS A 415 -5.36 25.97 12.62
C LYS A 415 -5.82 25.10 13.80
N ILE A 416 -5.03 25.02 14.86
CA ILE A 416 -5.39 24.27 16.07
C ILE A 416 -6.63 24.89 16.72
N TYR A 417 -6.67 26.21 16.82
CA TYR A 417 -7.82 26.94 17.36
C TYR A 417 -9.07 26.64 16.54
N GLU A 418 -9.05 26.85 15.22
CA GLU A 418 -10.17 26.57 14.32
C GLU A 418 -10.60 25.10 14.37
N THR A 419 -9.66 24.15 14.39
CA THR A 419 -9.98 22.72 14.53
C THR A 419 -10.73 22.43 15.83
N ILE A 420 -10.29 23.05 16.94
CA ILE A 420 -10.95 22.93 18.24
C ILE A 420 -12.31 23.65 18.23
N THR A 421 -12.39 24.84 17.62
CA THR A 421 -13.63 25.63 17.60
C THR A 421 -14.69 24.96 16.72
N ASN A 422 -14.32 24.54 15.50
CA ASN A 422 -15.18 23.81 14.57
C ASN A 422 -15.57 22.45 15.17
N GLY A 423 -14.64 21.74 15.81
CA GLY A 423 -14.93 20.50 16.52
C GLY A 423 -15.92 20.70 17.67
N TYR A 424 -15.78 21.78 18.43
CA TYR A 424 -16.71 22.11 19.52
C TYR A 424 -18.09 22.54 19.00
N GLN A 425 -18.13 23.36 17.94
CA GLN A 425 -19.38 23.76 17.27
C GLN A 425 -20.11 22.53 16.73
N HIS A 426 -19.40 21.64 16.02
CA HIS A 426 -19.98 20.39 15.52
C HIS A 426 -20.55 19.52 16.64
N LEU A 427 -19.84 19.38 17.77
CA LEU A 427 -20.34 18.65 18.94
C LEU A 427 -21.60 19.29 19.52
N ARG A 428 -21.64 20.62 19.62
CA ARG A 428 -22.81 21.36 20.13
C ARG A 428 -24.04 21.21 19.23
N GLU A 429 -23.84 21.08 17.92
CA GLU A 429 -24.92 20.90 16.94
C GLU A 429 -25.43 19.45 16.87
N THR A 430 -24.59 18.48 17.23
CA THR A 430 -24.88 17.04 17.03
C THR A 430 -25.09 16.26 18.31
N GLU A 431 -24.74 16.82 19.47
CA GLU A 431 -24.76 16.14 20.77
C GLU A 431 -25.38 16.99 21.88
N ASN A 432 -26.03 16.33 22.85
CA ASN A 432 -26.45 17.00 24.08
C ASN A 432 -25.30 17.09 25.11
N TRP A 433 -25.49 17.87 26.17
CA TRP A 433 -24.47 18.09 27.20
C TRP A 433 -23.95 16.81 27.86
N LEU A 434 -24.81 15.80 28.10
CA LEU A 434 -24.38 14.54 28.71
C LEU A 434 -23.54 13.69 27.75
N GLN A 435 -23.75 13.80 26.44
CA GLN A 435 -22.91 13.17 25.42
C GLN A 435 -21.56 13.91 25.26
N ILE A 436 -21.55 15.24 25.34
CA ILE A 436 -20.33 16.06 25.26
C ILE A 436 -19.39 15.76 26.46
N VAL A 437 -19.94 15.66 27.67
CA VAL A 437 -19.19 15.44 28.93
C VAL A 437 -18.97 13.94 29.21
N ASN A 438 -19.13 13.07 28.21
CA ASN A 438 -18.92 11.63 28.37
C ASN A 438 -17.55 11.33 29.00
N PRO A 439 -17.51 10.86 30.28
CA PRO A 439 -16.28 10.79 31.05
C PRO A 439 -15.30 9.75 30.47
N PHE A 440 -15.84 8.68 29.87
CA PHE A 440 -15.04 7.65 29.21
C PHE A 440 -14.43 8.16 27.89
N ARG A 441 -15.17 8.98 27.14
CA ARG A 441 -14.62 9.62 25.92
C ARG A 441 -13.52 10.61 26.27
N ILE A 442 -13.70 11.42 27.32
CA ILE A 442 -12.68 12.36 27.80
C ILE A 442 -11.43 11.59 28.23
N LEU A 443 -11.60 10.52 29.03
CA LEU A 443 -10.51 9.64 29.43
C LEU A 443 -9.78 9.08 28.20
N LEU A 444 -10.50 8.59 27.19
CA LEU A 444 -9.91 8.09 25.95
C LEU A 444 -9.12 9.17 25.21
N LYS A 445 -9.65 10.40 25.08
CA LYS A 445 -8.93 11.49 24.41
C LYS A 445 -7.68 11.93 25.17
N LEU A 446 -7.73 11.95 26.50
CA LEU A 446 -6.62 12.30 27.39
C LEU A 446 -5.56 11.20 27.50
N THR A 447 -5.89 9.95 27.16
CA THR A 447 -4.97 8.81 27.28
C THR A 447 -4.45 8.35 25.92
N ILE A 448 -5.33 8.08 24.95
CA ILE A 448 -4.94 7.47 23.68
C ILE A 448 -4.10 8.41 22.82
N THR A 449 -4.46 9.69 22.71
CA THR A 449 -3.70 10.64 21.87
C THR A 449 -2.30 10.90 22.42
N PRO A 450 -2.12 11.24 23.71
CA PRO A 450 -0.77 11.40 24.27
C PRO A 450 0.03 10.11 24.26
N LEU A 451 -0.61 8.96 24.52
CA LEU A 451 0.06 7.67 24.46
C LEU A 451 0.53 7.35 23.03
N ARG A 452 -0.26 7.67 22.00
CA ARG A 452 0.16 7.50 20.59
C ARG A 452 1.43 8.31 20.28
N ILE A 453 1.48 9.57 20.70
CA ILE A 453 2.64 10.45 20.53
C ILE A 453 3.85 9.91 21.31
N LEU A 454 3.66 9.49 22.57
CA LEU A 454 4.74 8.94 23.39
C LEU A 454 5.29 7.63 22.81
N LEU A 455 4.42 6.75 22.30
CA LEU A 455 4.83 5.50 21.68
C LEU A 455 5.56 5.74 20.36
N PHE A 456 5.15 6.76 19.59
CA PHE A 456 5.86 7.18 18.39
C PHE A 456 7.26 7.72 18.72
N MET A 457 7.38 8.66 19.65
CA MET A 457 8.69 9.15 20.10
C MET A 457 9.55 8.02 20.69
N GLY A 458 8.94 7.11 21.44
CA GLY A 458 9.61 5.94 21.99
C GLY A 458 10.16 5.02 20.90
N HIS A 459 9.44 4.83 19.79
CA HIS A 459 9.93 4.10 18.63
C HIS A 459 11.13 4.77 17.98
N LEU A 460 11.04 6.08 17.66
CA LEU A 460 12.13 6.82 17.04
C LEU A 460 13.41 6.77 17.88
N ILE A 461 13.29 6.99 19.20
CA ILE A 461 14.44 6.94 20.12
C ILE A 461 15.02 5.53 20.20
N SER A 462 14.15 4.52 20.23
CA SER A 462 14.55 3.12 20.38
C SER A 462 15.34 2.60 19.18
N VAL A 463 14.93 2.99 17.96
CA VAL A 463 15.63 2.63 16.72
C VAL A 463 16.93 3.43 16.60
N ALA A 464 16.88 4.74 16.81
CA ALA A 464 18.02 5.64 16.63
C ALA A 464 19.25 5.36 17.52
N VAL A 465 19.06 4.77 18.70
CA VAL A 465 20.18 4.51 19.63
C VAL A 465 20.99 3.27 19.22
N THR A 466 20.40 2.39 18.42
CA THR A 466 21.05 1.19 17.87
C THR A 466 21.28 1.25 16.37
N SER A 467 20.56 2.11 15.63
CA SER A 467 20.81 2.33 14.21
C SER A 467 22.03 3.22 13.99
N ASP A 468 22.69 2.99 12.85
CA ASP A 468 23.62 3.91 12.21
C ASP A 468 24.71 4.53 13.11
N ARG A 469 25.64 3.70 13.59
CA ARG A 469 26.87 4.08 14.31
C ARG A 469 28.07 4.24 13.36
N MET A 470 28.65 5.43 13.32
CA MET A 470 29.90 5.68 12.61
C MET A 470 31.10 5.72 13.59
N PRO A 471 32.21 5.01 13.29
CA PRO A 471 33.46 5.18 14.03
C PRO A 471 33.91 6.65 14.02
N GLY A 472 34.21 7.19 15.21
CA GLY A 472 34.70 8.57 15.35
C GLY A 472 33.59 9.64 15.44
N VAL A 473 32.32 9.29 15.29
CA VAL A 473 31.18 10.20 15.53
C VAL A 473 30.53 9.87 16.88
N PRO A 474 30.30 10.86 17.76
CA PRO A 474 29.56 10.66 19.00
C PRO A 474 28.19 10.00 18.74
N GLN A 475 27.89 8.91 19.45
CA GLN A 475 26.64 8.15 19.28
C GLN A 475 25.39 9.03 19.43
N ILE A 476 25.44 10.06 20.29
CA ILE A 476 24.34 11.02 20.47
C ILE A 476 24.07 11.81 19.17
N LEU A 477 25.11 12.23 18.45
CA LEU A 477 24.93 12.97 17.20
C LEU A 477 24.34 12.08 16.11
N SER A 478 24.82 10.83 16.01
CA SER A 478 24.26 9.87 15.07
C SER A 478 22.80 9.53 15.36
N ALA A 479 22.47 9.30 16.64
CA ALA A 479 21.11 9.07 17.08
C ALA A 479 20.21 10.29 16.84
N LEU A 480 20.70 11.51 17.04
CA LEU A 480 19.93 12.73 16.72
C LEU A 480 19.64 12.86 15.23
N VAL A 481 20.64 12.58 14.37
CA VAL A 481 20.45 12.57 12.91
C VAL A 481 19.41 11.52 12.51
N ALA A 482 19.47 10.31 13.09
CA ALA A 482 18.50 9.25 12.85
C ALA A 482 17.08 9.64 13.32
N ILE A 483 16.92 10.13 14.56
CA ILE A 483 15.62 10.57 15.10
C ILE A 483 14.99 11.65 14.22
N ILE A 484 15.77 12.64 13.80
CA ILE A 484 15.25 13.75 12.99
C ILE A 484 14.85 13.23 11.60
N SER A 485 15.69 12.41 10.97
CA SER A 485 15.42 11.85 9.63
C SER A 485 14.19 10.93 9.64
N GLU A 486 14.15 9.95 10.54
CA GLU A 486 13.06 8.99 10.71
C GLU A 486 11.77 9.70 11.18
N GLY A 487 11.90 10.75 12.01
CA GLY A 487 10.78 11.56 12.46
C GLY A 487 10.11 12.38 11.35
N PHE A 488 10.87 12.88 10.36
CA PHE A 488 10.30 13.54 9.17
C PHE A 488 9.69 12.54 8.18
N GLU A 489 10.28 11.35 8.06
CA GLU A 489 9.75 10.26 7.26
C GLU A 489 8.38 9.80 7.81
N ASP A 490 8.27 9.57 9.11
CA ASP A 490 7.06 9.05 9.74
C ASP A 490 6.03 10.13 10.13
N ALA A 491 6.34 11.41 9.92
CA ALA A 491 5.43 12.51 10.29
C ALA A 491 4.06 12.42 9.58
N HIS A 492 4.01 11.77 8.40
CA HIS A 492 2.78 11.59 7.62
C HIS A 492 1.70 10.79 8.37
N TYR A 493 2.06 9.99 9.38
CA TYR A 493 1.10 9.27 10.24
C TYR A 493 0.29 10.19 11.18
N PHE A 494 0.78 11.41 11.41
CA PHE A 494 0.18 12.40 12.33
C PHE A 494 -0.36 13.63 11.62
N ILE A 495 0.22 13.98 10.48
CA ILE A 495 -0.22 15.08 9.64
C ILE A 495 -1.14 14.49 8.58
N GLY A 496 -2.41 14.28 8.95
CA GLY A 496 -3.40 13.82 7.99
C GLY A 496 -3.54 14.85 6.86
N HIS A 497 -3.49 14.38 5.61
CA HIS A 497 -3.96 15.16 4.46
C HIS A 497 -5.48 15.34 4.59
N SER A 498 -5.91 16.28 5.42
CA SER A 498 -7.24 16.83 5.29
C SER A 498 -7.22 17.63 3.99
N HIS A 499 -7.69 17.01 2.90
CA HIS A 499 -8.09 17.76 1.73
C HIS A 499 -9.10 18.80 2.21
N GLU A 500 -8.66 20.05 2.32
CA GLU A 500 -9.56 21.17 2.55
C GLU A 500 -10.52 21.18 1.35
N GLU A 501 -11.76 20.76 1.59
CA GLU A 501 -12.85 20.91 0.63
C GLU A 501 -13.09 22.43 0.48
N GLU A 502 -12.43 23.05 -0.49
CA GLU A 502 -12.82 24.36 -0.98
C GLU A 502 -14.22 24.22 -1.61
N HIS A 503 -15.23 24.59 -0.82
CA HIS A 503 -16.57 24.89 -1.30
C HIS A 503 -16.52 26.22 -2.07
N GLY A 504 -16.08 26.15 -3.33
CA GLY A 504 -16.29 27.20 -4.33
C GLY A 504 -17.37 26.74 -5.30
N GLU A 505 -18.62 27.07 -5.01
CA GLU A 505 -19.68 27.05 -6.02
C GLU A 505 -19.37 28.13 -7.08
N GLU A 506 -19.75 27.86 -8.34
CA GLU A 506 -19.68 28.76 -9.50
C GLU A 506 -18.40 28.75 -10.36
N GLN A 507 -18.02 27.58 -10.92
CA GLN A 507 -17.38 27.39 -12.25
C GLN A 507 -17.24 25.88 -12.60
N GLU A 508 -18.33 25.13 -12.42
CA GLU A 508 -18.26 23.75 -11.89
C GLU A 508 -17.88 22.60 -12.84
N HIS A 509 -18.07 22.65 -14.16
CA HIS A 509 -17.96 21.41 -14.96
C HIS A 509 -16.54 21.04 -15.44
N HIS A 510 -15.70 22.01 -15.81
CA HIS A 510 -14.35 21.70 -16.32
C HIS A 510 -13.37 21.32 -15.19
N HIS A 511 -13.43 22.03 -14.06
CA HIS A 511 -12.59 21.72 -12.90
C HIS A 511 -12.99 20.41 -12.21
N GLN A 512 -14.27 20.02 -12.25
CA GLN A 512 -14.74 18.78 -11.66
C GLN A 512 -14.18 17.55 -12.38
N PHE A 513 -14.16 17.54 -13.72
CA PHE A 513 -13.61 16.40 -14.47
C PHE A 513 -12.10 16.26 -14.25
N GLU A 514 -11.33 17.35 -14.34
CA GLU A 514 -9.88 17.32 -14.12
C GLU A 514 -9.53 16.84 -12.71
N LYS A 515 -10.29 17.28 -11.70
CA LYS A 515 -10.16 16.79 -10.33
C LYS A 515 -10.45 15.29 -10.24
N LEU A 516 -11.56 14.82 -10.80
CA LEU A 516 -11.89 13.38 -10.83
C LEU A 516 -10.83 12.55 -11.56
N LEU A 517 -10.27 13.08 -12.66
CA LEU A 517 -9.22 12.44 -13.44
C LEU A 517 -7.93 12.34 -12.64
N LYS A 518 -7.54 13.42 -11.96
CA LYS A 518 -6.41 13.45 -11.05
C LYS A 518 -6.61 12.48 -9.89
N ASP A 519 -7.71 12.58 -9.15
CA ASP A 519 -8.03 11.70 -8.02
C ASP A 519 -8.00 10.21 -8.41
N ARG A 520 -8.34 9.88 -9.67
CA ARG A 520 -8.33 8.51 -10.18
C ARG A 520 -6.95 8.01 -10.64
N LEU A 521 -6.19 8.87 -11.31
CA LEU A 521 -4.96 8.48 -12.02
C LEU A 521 -3.69 8.82 -11.26
N ASP A 522 -3.75 9.77 -10.32
CA ASP A 522 -2.65 10.18 -9.47
C ASP A 522 -2.26 9.00 -8.55
N PRO A 523 -1.01 8.51 -8.61
CA PRO A 523 -0.56 7.47 -7.72
C PRO A 523 -0.56 7.88 -6.24
N GLU A 524 -0.54 9.19 -5.93
CA GLU A 524 -0.49 9.71 -4.56
C GLU A 524 -1.88 9.72 -3.87
N SER A 525 -2.98 9.66 -4.61
CA SER A 525 -4.36 9.71 -4.06
C SER A 525 -4.86 8.39 -3.45
N ASP A 526 -4.10 7.29 -3.56
CA ASP A 526 -4.58 5.94 -3.21
C ASP A 526 -4.28 5.51 -1.77
N HIS A 527 -3.64 6.35 -0.94
CA HIS A 527 -3.32 6.06 0.46
C HIS A 527 -4.47 6.48 1.39
N ASP A 528 -5.34 5.52 1.72
CA ASP A 528 -6.36 5.70 2.76
C ASP A 528 -5.74 5.39 4.13
N HIS A 529 -5.47 6.42 4.92
CA HIS A 529 -4.89 6.33 6.26
C HIS A 529 -5.95 6.02 7.34
N ASN A 530 -7.10 5.46 6.96
CA ASN A 530 -8.11 5.04 7.93
C ASN A 530 -7.58 3.86 8.77
N MET A 531 -6.91 4.25 9.86
CA MET A 531 -6.45 3.44 10.98
C MET A 531 -5.17 2.63 10.72
N ASP A 532 -4.03 3.26 11.01
CA ASP A 532 -2.69 2.66 11.13
C ASP A 532 -2.66 1.53 12.18
N ILE A 533 -1.75 0.56 11.99
CA ILE A 533 -1.61 -0.62 12.87
C ILE A 533 -1.48 -0.23 14.37
N PRO A 534 -0.65 0.78 14.75
CA PRO A 534 -0.55 1.22 16.14
C PRO A 534 -1.86 1.76 16.72
N THR A 535 -2.59 2.58 15.96
CA THR A 535 -3.91 3.09 16.38
C THR A 535 -4.92 1.95 16.53
N TRP A 536 -4.91 0.97 15.62
CA TRP A 536 -5.76 -0.20 15.75
C TRP A 536 -5.48 -0.99 17.04
N LEU A 537 -4.20 -1.21 17.37
CA LEU A 537 -3.80 -1.92 18.58
C LEU A 537 -4.25 -1.17 19.84
N LEU A 538 -4.01 0.15 19.90
CA LEU A 538 -4.43 1.01 21.01
C LEU A 538 -5.96 1.01 21.18
N LYS A 539 -6.72 1.18 20.09
CA LYS A 539 -8.19 1.12 20.12
C LYS A 539 -8.71 -0.25 20.55
N THR A 540 -8.02 -1.32 20.16
CA THR A 540 -8.39 -2.70 20.54
C THR A 540 -8.16 -2.93 22.03
N VAL A 541 -7.01 -2.53 22.58
CA VAL A 541 -6.74 -2.63 24.04
C VAL A 541 -7.72 -1.77 24.84
N ALA A 542 -8.03 -0.57 24.34
CA ALA A 542 -8.98 0.34 24.96
C ALA A 542 -10.45 0.01 24.66
N SER A 543 -10.74 -1.08 23.94
CA SER A 543 -12.11 -1.41 23.51
C SER A 543 -13.13 -1.50 24.66
N PRO A 544 -12.78 -1.96 25.88
CA PRO A 544 -13.73 -1.93 27.00
C PRO A 544 -14.15 -0.50 27.36
N ILE A 545 -13.22 0.47 27.33
CA ILE A 545 -13.49 1.87 27.62
C ILE A 545 -14.29 2.51 26.47
N TYR A 546 -13.98 2.17 25.22
CA TYR A 546 -14.83 2.55 24.07
C TYR A 546 -16.27 2.02 24.20
N GLY A 547 -16.45 0.83 24.75
CA GLY A 547 -17.77 0.26 25.04
C GLY A 547 -18.53 1.02 26.11
N LEU A 548 -17.85 1.41 27.20
CA LEU A 548 -18.44 2.26 28.23
C LEU A 548 -18.80 3.64 27.67
N ALA A 549 -17.94 4.22 26.83
CA ALA A 549 -18.24 5.48 26.15
C ALA A 549 -19.46 5.35 25.22
N ALA A 550 -19.58 4.24 24.49
CA ALA A 550 -20.72 3.99 23.60
C ALA A 550 -22.03 3.76 24.37
N LEU A 551 -21.99 3.02 25.49
CA LEU A 551 -23.15 2.81 26.35
C LEU A 551 -23.63 4.12 26.99
N TRP A 552 -22.70 4.96 27.42
CA TRP A 552 -23.00 6.29 27.93
C TRP A 552 -23.66 7.16 26.85
N ASP A 553 -23.07 7.20 25.65
CA ASP A 553 -23.62 7.95 24.51
C ASP A 553 -25.01 7.47 24.11
N PHE A 554 -25.22 6.16 24.06
CA PHE A 554 -26.52 5.55 23.79
C PHE A 554 -27.55 5.99 24.82
N SER A 555 -27.21 5.90 26.11
CA SER A 555 -28.12 6.24 27.21
C SER A 555 -28.43 7.74 27.23
N ALA A 556 -27.41 8.58 27.10
CA ALA A 556 -27.55 10.04 27.05
C ALA A 556 -28.31 10.51 25.80
N SER A 557 -28.16 9.82 24.67
CA SER A 557 -28.88 10.17 23.43
C SER A 557 -30.39 10.02 23.53
N LYS A 558 -30.93 9.25 24.50
CA LYS A 558 -32.39 9.10 24.67
C LYS A 558 -33.10 10.39 25.05
N LEU A 559 -32.34 11.41 25.50
CA LEU A 559 -32.85 12.75 25.81
C LEU A 559 -32.93 13.65 24.56
N ASN A 560 -32.48 13.17 23.41
CA ASN A 560 -32.52 13.89 22.15
C ASN A 560 -33.90 13.77 21.49
N PRO A 561 -34.35 14.78 20.73
CA PRO A 561 -35.53 14.66 19.89
C PRO A 561 -35.35 13.59 18.79
N SER A 562 -36.41 12.84 18.47
CA SER A 562 -36.34 11.73 17.50
C SER A 562 -36.07 12.18 16.05
N ASP A 563 -36.57 13.37 15.65
CA ASP A 563 -36.60 13.80 14.24
C ASP A 563 -35.74 15.04 13.94
N LYS A 564 -34.94 15.53 14.89
CA LYS A 564 -34.07 16.71 14.73
C LYS A 564 -32.68 16.43 15.29
N LYS A 565 -31.68 17.20 14.87
CA LYS A 565 -30.35 17.18 15.52
C LYS A 565 -30.40 17.99 16.83
N PRO A 566 -29.76 17.52 17.91
CA PRO A 566 -29.16 16.18 18.07
C PRO A 566 -30.26 15.08 18.09
N HIS A 567 -29.99 13.89 17.54
CA HIS A 567 -30.99 12.80 17.42
C HIS A 567 -30.69 11.63 18.36
N THR A 568 -31.67 10.74 18.57
CA THR A 568 -31.48 9.51 19.36
C THR A 568 -30.57 8.53 18.62
N LEU A 569 -29.58 7.96 19.31
CA LEU A 569 -28.64 6.99 18.74
C LEU A 569 -29.06 5.58 19.16
N ASN A 570 -28.95 4.60 18.26
CA ASN A 570 -28.92 3.20 18.67
C ASN A 570 -27.52 2.78 19.15
N LEU A 571 -27.41 1.63 19.82
CA LEU A 571 -26.13 1.16 20.38
C LEU A 571 -25.03 1.03 19.32
N ARG A 572 -25.40 0.62 18.10
CA ARG A 572 -24.47 0.46 16.99
C ARG A 572 -23.96 1.80 16.47
N GLU A 573 -24.83 2.80 16.36
CA GLU A 573 -24.47 4.17 16.01
C GLU A 573 -23.60 4.82 17.08
N ALA A 574 -23.93 4.63 18.36
CA ALA A 574 -23.10 5.11 19.46
C ALA A 574 -21.71 4.45 19.46
N TRP A 575 -21.63 3.14 19.20
CA TRP A 575 -20.36 2.44 19.06
C TRP A 575 -19.54 2.95 17.87
N ASN A 576 -20.19 3.05 16.69
CA ASN A 576 -19.56 3.54 15.47
C ASN A 576 -19.04 4.97 15.65
N LYS A 577 -19.81 5.85 16.28
CA LYS A 577 -19.42 7.22 16.62
C LYS A 577 -18.16 7.25 17.48
N GLN A 578 -18.07 6.43 18.54
CA GLN A 578 -16.90 6.39 19.42
C GLN A 578 -15.67 5.81 18.71
N TRP A 579 -15.85 4.85 17.81
CA TRP A 579 -14.76 4.27 17.03
C TRP A 579 -14.30 5.14 15.85
N GLY A 580 -15.07 6.16 15.48
CA GLY A 580 -14.83 7.01 14.31
C GLY A 580 -15.30 6.38 12.99
N VAL A 581 -16.26 5.44 13.04
CA VAL A 581 -16.86 4.82 11.86
C VAL A 581 -17.95 5.74 11.32
N ALA A 582 -17.73 6.32 10.14
CA ALA A 582 -18.67 7.22 9.49
C ALA A 582 -19.98 6.53 9.08
N LYS A 583 -21.05 7.31 8.93
CA LYS A 583 -22.39 6.84 8.57
C LYS A 583 -22.40 6.32 7.13
N GLU A 584 -22.96 5.14 6.91
CA GLU A 584 -23.10 4.56 5.57
C GLU A 584 -24.22 5.27 4.77
N PHE A 585 -23.94 5.59 3.52
CA PHE A 585 -24.83 6.20 2.55
C PHE A 585 -25.18 5.20 1.43
N ASP A 586 -26.44 5.22 0.99
CA ASP A 586 -26.86 4.58 -0.25
C ASP A 586 -26.81 5.59 -1.38
N VAL A 587 -25.96 5.33 -2.38
CA VAL A 587 -25.87 6.15 -3.59
C VAL A 587 -26.64 5.43 -4.69
N LYS A 588 -27.75 6.03 -5.11
CA LYS A 588 -28.54 5.57 -6.25
C LYS A 588 -28.06 6.32 -7.49
N LEU A 589 -27.50 5.57 -8.43
CA LEU A 589 -27.11 6.12 -9.74
C LEU A 589 -28.37 6.52 -10.51
N ASN A 590 -28.31 7.64 -11.22
CA ASN A 590 -29.40 8.05 -12.09
C ASN A 590 -29.62 6.96 -13.17
N THR A 591 -30.87 6.51 -13.35
CA THR A 591 -31.23 5.51 -14.36
C THR A 591 -30.97 6.00 -15.78
N ASN A 592 -30.95 7.33 -15.97
CA ASN A 592 -30.70 7.99 -17.24
C ASN A 592 -29.24 8.45 -17.40
N ALA A 593 -28.34 8.13 -16.45
CA ALA A 593 -26.93 8.51 -16.57
C ALA A 593 -26.30 7.87 -17.80
N GLU A 594 -25.53 8.66 -18.56
CA GLU A 594 -24.86 8.19 -19.76
C GLU A 594 -23.92 7.02 -19.43
N ARG A 595 -24.01 5.96 -20.23
CA ARG A 595 -23.17 4.76 -20.11
C ARG A 595 -22.15 4.74 -21.25
N PRO A 596 -21.03 4.00 -21.09
CA PRO A 596 -20.13 3.73 -22.19
C PRO A 596 -20.87 3.17 -23.40
N SER A 597 -20.38 3.51 -24.59
CA SER A 597 -20.93 3.07 -25.87
C SER A 597 -21.04 1.55 -26.00
N GLN A 598 -21.91 1.09 -26.92
CA GLN A 598 -21.97 -0.32 -27.30
C GLN A 598 -20.64 -0.80 -27.92
N GLU A 599 -19.92 0.09 -28.60
CA GLU A 599 -18.60 -0.19 -29.18
C GLU A 599 -17.56 -0.52 -28.10
N TRP A 600 -17.56 0.21 -26.98
CA TRP A 600 -16.76 -0.15 -25.81
C TRP A 600 -17.18 -1.51 -25.24
N GLN A 601 -18.48 -1.82 -25.14
CA GLN A 601 -18.92 -3.11 -24.62
C GLN A 601 -18.39 -4.29 -25.46
N VAL A 602 -18.38 -4.13 -26.79
CA VAL A 602 -17.81 -5.09 -27.75
C VAL A 602 -16.32 -5.25 -27.51
N GLU A 603 -15.53 -4.17 -27.48
CA GLU A 603 -14.08 -4.25 -27.26
C GLU A 603 -13.73 -4.71 -25.85
N HIS A 604 -14.51 -4.36 -24.84
CA HIS A 604 -14.36 -4.84 -23.48
C HIS A 604 -14.56 -6.35 -23.44
N ALA A 605 -15.62 -6.88 -24.06
CA ALA A 605 -15.86 -8.32 -24.15
C ALA A 605 -14.68 -9.06 -24.80
N VAL A 606 -14.20 -8.56 -25.94
CA VAL A 606 -13.05 -9.11 -26.66
C VAL A 606 -11.79 -9.10 -25.78
N ALA A 607 -11.44 -7.95 -25.20
CA ALA A 607 -10.27 -7.81 -24.33
C ALA A 607 -10.33 -8.74 -23.10
N ARG A 608 -11.53 -8.97 -22.56
CA ARG A 608 -11.75 -9.93 -21.46
C ARG A 608 -11.52 -11.36 -21.89
N ILE A 609 -11.98 -11.75 -23.09
CA ILE A 609 -11.74 -13.09 -23.66
C ILE A 609 -10.24 -13.32 -23.86
N GLU A 610 -9.53 -12.36 -24.44
CA GLU A 610 -8.07 -12.49 -24.66
C GLU A 610 -7.29 -12.59 -23.36
N LYS A 611 -7.66 -11.79 -22.36
CA LYS A 611 -7.10 -11.86 -21.01
C LYS A 611 -7.36 -13.23 -20.38
N PHE A 612 -8.54 -13.82 -20.59
CA PHE A 612 -8.87 -15.15 -20.11
C PHE A 612 -8.03 -16.22 -20.81
N GLN A 613 -7.97 -16.21 -22.15
CA GLN A 613 -7.16 -17.14 -22.94
C GLN A 613 -5.70 -17.14 -22.49
N ARG A 614 -5.10 -15.95 -22.37
CA ARG A 614 -3.71 -15.80 -21.90
C ARG A 614 -3.51 -16.37 -20.51
N LYS A 615 -4.37 -16.04 -19.55
CA LYS A 615 -4.19 -16.44 -18.14
C LYS A 615 -4.50 -17.90 -17.86
N HIS A 616 -5.35 -18.54 -18.66
CA HIS A 616 -5.92 -19.84 -18.30
C HIS A 616 -5.75 -20.93 -19.34
N LEU A 617 -5.40 -20.59 -20.59
CA LEU A 617 -5.36 -21.54 -21.69
C LEU A 617 -4.00 -21.57 -22.42
N LYS A 618 -3.32 -20.44 -22.64
CA LYS A 618 -2.09 -20.39 -23.46
C LYS A 618 -0.87 -21.10 -22.84
N ASP A 619 -0.61 -20.89 -21.55
CA ASP A 619 0.62 -21.36 -20.89
C ASP A 619 0.39 -22.59 -20.01
N ILE A 620 -0.49 -23.50 -20.42
CA ILE A 620 -0.79 -24.70 -19.62
C ILE A 620 0.01 -25.91 -20.06
N VAL A 621 0.40 -26.72 -19.07
CA VAL A 621 1.17 -27.95 -19.30
C VAL A 621 0.26 -29.18 -19.45
N ILE A 622 -0.89 -29.20 -18.76
CA ILE A 622 -1.81 -30.35 -18.71
C ILE A 622 -3.11 -30.05 -19.47
N GLY A 623 -3.54 -30.98 -20.33
CA GLY A 623 -4.80 -30.87 -21.09
C GLY A 623 -4.73 -29.87 -22.24
N ARG A 624 -3.59 -29.80 -22.93
CA ARG A 624 -3.30 -28.80 -23.98
C ARG A 624 -4.26 -28.87 -25.16
N GLU A 625 -4.56 -30.07 -25.67
CA GLU A 625 -5.49 -30.24 -26.79
C GLU A 625 -6.88 -29.63 -26.50
N LEU A 626 -7.40 -29.85 -25.29
CA LEU A 626 -8.68 -29.28 -24.88
C LEU A 626 -8.60 -27.75 -24.71
N ALA A 627 -7.46 -27.24 -24.25
CA ALA A 627 -7.26 -25.79 -24.15
C ALA A 627 -7.16 -25.14 -25.51
N ASP A 628 -6.52 -25.78 -26.48
CA ASP A 628 -6.46 -25.32 -27.87
C ASP A 628 -7.85 -25.32 -28.50
N LYS A 629 -8.66 -26.37 -28.29
CA LYS A 629 -10.09 -26.39 -28.69
C LYS A 629 -10.86 -25.21 -28.10
N LYS A 630 -10.69 -24.94 -26.80
CA LYS A 630 -11.31 -23.77 -26.14
C LYS A 630 -10.79 -22.44 -26.67
N ILE A 631 -9.50 -22.34 -27.02
CA ILE A 631 -8.92 -21.13 -27.64
C ILE A 631 -9.57 -20.88 -29.01
N VAL A 632 -9.71 -21.92 -29.85
CA VAL A 632 -10.36 -21.82 -31.16
C VAL A 632 -11.81 -21.37 -31.00
N ALA A 633 -12.58 -22.00 -30.12
CA ALA A 633 -13.96 -21.61 -29.81
C ALA A 633 -14.07 -20.15 -29.33
N LEU A 634 -13.20 -19.73 -28.42
CA LEU A 634 -13.16 -18.34 -27.93
C LEU A 634 -12.73 -17.36 -29.03
N ASN A 635 -11.85 -17.74 -29.96
CA ASN A 635 -11.49 -16.90 -31.10
C ASN A 635 -12.68 -16.73 -32.06
N GLN A 636 -13.43 -17.80 -32.34
CA GLN A 636 -14.67 -17.70 -33.12
C GLN A 636 -15.70 -16.79 -32.43
N LEU A 637 -15.81 -16.86 -31.10
CA LEU A 637 -16.67 -15.96 -30.34
C LEU A 637 -16.22 -14.49 -30.46
N LYS A 638 -14.91 -14.20 -30.40
CA LYS A 638 -14.40 -12.83 -30.62
C LYS A 638 -14.78 -12.29 -31.99
N GLU A 639 -14.64 -13.09 -33.04
CA GLU A 639 -15.02 -12.69 -34.39
C GLU A 639 -16.53 -12.43 -34.50
N LYS A 640 -17.37 -13.29 -33.92
CA LYS A 640 -18.83 -13.06 -33.88
C LYS A 640 -19.22 -11.81 -33.09
N ILE A 641 -18.51 -11.50 -32.01
CA ILE A 641 -18.74 -10.29 -31.20
C ILE A 641 -18.42 -9.03 -32.01
N ARG A 642 -17.35 -9.05 -32.82
CA ARG A 642 -16.96 -7.91 -33.68
C ARG A 642 -17.79 -7.80 -34.97
N HIS A 643 -18.26 -8.93 -35.47
CA HIS A 643 -19.00 -9.05 -36.72
C HIS A 643 -20.28 -9.86 -36.50
N PRO A 644 -21.26 -9.30 -35.76
CA PRO A 644 -22.52 -9.99 -35.49
C PRO A 644 -23.29 -10.23 -36.80
N ALA A 645 -24.06 -11.31 -36.85
CA ALA A 645 -24.99 -11.52 -37.96
C ALA A 645 -26.05 -10.39 -37.99
N LYS A 646 -26.64 -10.11 -39.15
CA LYS A 646 -27.66 -9.06 -39.29
C LYS A 646 -28.78 -9.27 -38.26
N GLY A 647 -28.98 -8.30 -37.37
CA GLY A 647 -30.00 -8.31 -36.33
C GLY A 647 -29.62 -9.02 -35.03
N GLU A 648 -28.45 -9.64 -34.94
CA GLU A 648 -27.97 -10.30 -33.71
C GLU A 648 -27.36 -9.28 -32.76
N THR A 649 -27.83 -9.28 -31.51
CA THR A 649 -27.30 -8.40 -30.45
C THR A 649 -26.15 -9.07 -29.70
N LEU A 650 -25.24 -8.26 -29.11
CA LEU A 650 -24.16 -8.77 -28.26
C LEU A 650 -24.66 -9.69 -27.12
N ARG A 651 -25.86 -9.39 -26.60
CA ARG A 651 -26.51 -10.21 -25.57
C ARG A 651 -26.86 -11.60 -26.10
N GLU A 652 -27.48 -11.68 -27.27
CA GLU A 652 -27.83 -12.95 -27.90
C GLU A 652 -26.59 -13.78 -28.21
N THR A 653 -25.54 -13.16 -28.77
CA THR A 653 -24.27 -13.85 -29.05
C THR A 653 -23.65 -14.46 -27.79
N LEU A 654 -23.67 -13.73 -26.67
CA LEU A 654 -23.16 -14.24 -25.39
C LEU A 654 -24.06 -15.31 -24.76
N GLU A 655 -25.39 -15.22 -24.91
CA GLU A 655 -26.31 -16.28 -24.48
C GLU A 655 -26.13 -17.57 -25.29
N HIS A 656 -25.88 -17.46 -26.59
CA HIS A 656 -25.51 -18.61 -27.42
C HIS A 656 -24.18 -19.22 -27.00
N ALA A 657 -23.18 -18.38 -26.68
CA ALA A 657 -21.88 -18.85 -26.21
C ALA A 657 -21.98 -19.68 -24.91
N LYS A 658 -22.89 -19.35 -23.99
CA LYS A 658 -23.10 -20.13 -22.75
C LYS A 658 -23.51 -21.58 -23.01
N LYS A 659 -24.12 -21.86 -24.17
CA LYS A 659 -24.61 -23.20 -24.56
C LYS A 659 -23.55 -24.04 -25.29
N GLN A 660 -22.39 -23.47 -25.59
CA GLN A 660 -21.35 -24.18 -26.35
C GLN A 660 -20.69 -25.27 -25.49
N SER A 661 -20.73 -26.51 -25.98
CA SER A 661 -20.28 -27.70 -25.25
C SER A 661 -18.77 -27.71 -24.98
N ASP A 662 -17.96 -27.10 -25.86
CA ASP A 662 -16.51 -26.99 -25.71
C ASP A 662 -16.10 -26.32 -24.40
N TYR A 663 -16.89 -25.35 -23.92
CA TYR A 663 -16.59 -24.64 -22.68
C TYR A 663 -16.80 -25.50 -21.44
N ASN A 664 -17.64 -26.54 -21.52
CA ASN A 664 -18.08 -27.34 -20.37
C ASN A 664 -17.20 -28.56 -20.10
N GLN A 665 -16.16 -28.79 -20.91
CA GLN A 665 -15.26 -29.93 -20.75
C GLN A 665 -14.14 -29.63 -19.73
N HIS A 666 -13.93 -30.53 -18.76
CA HIS A 666 -12.88 -30.44 -17.74
C HIS A 666 -11.56 -31.03 -18.25
N ARG A 667 -10.43 -30.46 -17.81
CA ARG A 667 -9.09 -30.87 -18.27
C ARG A 667 -8.48 -32.07 -17.53
N LEU A 668 -8.93 -32.35 -16.31
CA LEU A 668 -8.32 -33.33 -15.41
C LEU A 668 -9.37 -34.15 -14.68
N PHE A 669 -10.03 -33.55 -13.69
CA PHE A 669 -11.07 -34.17 -12.88
C PHE A 669 -12.30 -33.28 -12.90
N SER A 670 -13.49 -33.90 -12.86
CA SER A 670 -14.76 -33.20 -12.75
C SER A 670 -15.59 -33.84 -11.66
N GLN A 671 -16.07 -33.05 -10.70
CA GLN A 671 -17.18 -33.50 -9.86
C GLN A 671 -18.49 -33.35 -10.65
N LYS A 672 -19.47 -34.23 -10.37
CA LYS A 672 -20.76 -34.21 -11.06
C LYS A 672 -21.45 -32.85 -10.85
N GLY A 673 -21.70 -32.14 -11.95
CA GLY A 673 -22.34 -30.80 -11.93
C GLY A 673 -21.39 -29.62 -11.71
N GLU A 674 -20.07 -29.85 -11.59
CA GLU A 674 -19.10 -28.78 -11.44
C GLU A 674 -18.89 -28.03 -12.76
N LYS A 675 -19.05 -26.70 -12.74
CA LYS A 675 -18.81 -25.85 -13.93
C LYS A 675 -17.32 -25.68 -14.17
N THR A 676 -16.91 -25.66 -15.43
CA THR A 676 -15.50 -25.35 -15.74
C THR A 676 -15.22 -23.87 -15.53
N ARG A 677 -13.95 -23.52 -15.36
CA ARG A 677 -13.51 -22.11 -15.29
C ARG A 677 -13.87 -21.29 -16.54
N THR A 678 -13.90 -21.93 -17.71
CA THR A 678 -14.29 -21.27 -18.98
C THR A 678 -15.78 -21.01 -19.00
N GLN A 679 -16.58 -21.97 -18.54
CA GLN A 679 -18.03 -21.80 -18.42
C GLN A 679 -18.39 -20.66 -17.45
N ILE A 680 -17.81 -20.66 -16.24
CA ILE A 680 -18.01 -19.58 -15.26
C ILE A 680 -17.63 -18.22 -15.86
N PHE A 681 -16.52 -18.15 -16.60
CA PHE A 681 -16.09 -16.91 -17.23
C PHE A 681 -17.11 -16.38 -18.26
N ILE A 682 -17.63 -17.25 -19.14
CA ILE A 682 -18.63 -16.86 -20.14
C ILE A 682 -19.95 -16.47 -19.48
N GLU A 683 -20.34 -17.14 -18.40
CA GLU A 683 -21.56 -16.80 -17.64
C GLU A 683 -21.45 -15.44 -16.93
N GLU A 684 -20.28 -15.11 -16.38
CA GLU A 684 -20.03 -13.82 -15.71
C GLU A 684 -19.76 -12.67 -16.69
N LEU A 685 -19.41 -12.95 -17.95
CA LEU A 685 -18.98 -11.95 -18.92
C LEU A 685 -20.02 -10.83 -19.16
N PRO A 686 -21.33 -11.12 -19.33
CA PRO A 686 -22.34 -10.06 -19.49
C PRO A 686 -22.43 -9.08 -18.32
N GLU A 687 -22.43 -9.58 -17.07
CA GLU A 687 -22.42 -8.73 -15.87
C GLU A 687 -21.16 -7.87 -15.84
N ARG A 688 -20.02 -8.41 -16.28
CA ARG A 688 -18.72 -7.70 -16.29
C ARG A 688 -18.64 -6.54 -17.26
N ILE A 689 -19.35 -6.62 -18.38
CA ILE A 689 -19.34 -5.58 -19.42
C ILE A 689 -20.57 -4.67 -19.33
N ASN A 690 -21.30 -4.74 -18.22
CA ASN A 690 -22.49 -3.93 -17.93
C ASN A 690 -23.61 -4.07 -18.99
N LEU A 691 -23.72 -5.24 -19.63
CA LEU A 691 -24.92 -5.58 -20.38
C LEU A 691 -26.05 -5.74 -19.38
N SER A 692 -26.92 -4.74 -19.32
CA SER A 692 -28.06 -4.73 -18.42
C SER A 692 -28.87 -6.03 -18.58
N GLN A 693 -29.32 -6.60 -17.46
CA GLN A 693 -30.48 -7.47 -17.46
C GLN A 693 -31.68 -6.58 -17.78
N GLY A 694 -31.86 -6.24 -19.05
CA GLY A 694 -33.15 -5.75 -19.53
C GLY A 694 -34.16 -6.84 -19.20
N LYS A 695 -35.09 -6.51 -18.30
CA LYS A 695 -36.41 -7.14 -18.26
C LYS A 695 -37.16 -6.74 -19.53
#